data_AF-R9APV6-F1
#
_entry.id   AF-R9APV6-F1
#
_cell.length_a   1.000
_cell.length_b   1.000
_cell.length_c   1.000
_cell.angle_alpha   90.00
_cell.angle_beta   90.00
_cell.angle_gamma   90.00
#
_symmetry.space_group_name_H-M   'P 1'
#
loop_
_entity.id
_entity.type
_entity.pdbx_description
1 polymer ?
#
loop_
_entity_poly.entity_id
_entity_poly.type
_entity_poly.pdbx_seq_one_letter_code
_entity_poly.pdbx_strand_id
1 'polypeptide(L)'
;MTNLFELPEQLKVIPDGSDIVNSVKRDVQPGTPIVIDNGTTQLRAGFADQDNPSIIARNEGSRYKERRTNRNMMIYGDALELDSASKTQSKIPHESGIVTSWDMMEHGLDWTFLRLGLETTPPPIVMSEPLCNLPYPRSQMSELLFEAYSTPKVSYGVDSLYSFYNSYHMSDGLIINTSSNTTSVVPVLDGKGIFSACKRVSWGGMQASDLLLRMIQLKYPAFPTKVSSIQASHILENYGTYANDYSDFIKGMEDPDQLKKSDYVIQFPYVAPVFDGKSAEELERQAEKKREAGRRLQEQAAKTRSEKLVNKEAEIKWMEQLRETKAKEPANVYLRKLQEEGFDDEKDLEDLYKRTVKTLQQGRDRELGIEEPTEKETPKFTLVDIPDAQLNEEELKEKKKQRLLKAGYDARMRAKEEKEAEAKKLEDKARMDAYEKEHHFDRWLQKLRDDYNNALARQKEKERMKYALADRKSAAAQNRMRNIADLAHEGKTEAASKGLKRGRKKKEEKEVDDDRFGENDSDWKIYKDIKNENDSEDEEDEALQLDELEARLLENDVDFTAEHTRLSKLKAQRRLLNTFYYGGEDPYEDDRGDADQTETPEQVKQSHQLHLNIERYRVPEVLFQPSIAGSDKAGLVEMVNHVLKSFSFQEKSRLLGNIHLTGGFAGISNFDNKVYNSLKPIVPVGSAFKVTRTPDPRFDAWRGMAKWARTSDGVEGWVTKEMWDEEGPDRLEARGAYRHALTW
;
A
#
# COMPACT_ATOMS: atom_id res chain seq x y z
N MET A 1 -14.85 21.30 2.24
CA MET A 1 -15.35 20.27 3.18
C MET A 1 -14.61 19.00 2.83
N THR A 2 -13.86 18.42 3.77
CA THR A 2 -13.10 17.18 3.55
C THR A 2 -14.12 16.03 3.53
N ASN A 3 -14.17 15.25 2.44
CA ASN A 3 -15.04 14.07 2.28
C ASN A 3 -14.54 12.89 3.14
N LEU A 4 -14.29 13.11 4.42
CA LEU A 4 -13.84 12.10 5.37
C LEU A 4 -15.06 11.48 6.04
N PHE A 5 -15.26 10.19 5.85
CA PHE A 5 -16.33 9.41 6.44
C PHE A 5 -15.73 8.36 7.35
N GLU A 6 -16.29 8.22 8.54
CA GLU A 6 -15.94 7.10 9.39
C GLU A 6 -16.84 5.92 9.09
N LEU A 7 -16.31 4.70 9.23
CA LEU A 7 -17.15 3.51 9.24
C LEU A 7 -18.23 3.64 10.34
N PRO A 8 -19.48 3.23 10.10
CA PRO A 8 -20.49 3.16 11.15
C PRO A 8 -20.02 2.34 12.35
N GLU A 9 -20.42 2.70 13.57
CA GLU A 9 -20.04 1.97 14.79
C GLU A 9 -20.37 0.48 14.72
N GLN A 10 -21.50 0.12 14.10
CA GLN A 10 -21.94 -1.26 13.85
C GLN A 10 -20.99 -2.07 12.95
N LEU A 11 -20.15 -1.38 12.17
CA LEU A 11 -19.09 -1.96 11.32
C LEU A 11 -17.69 -1.77 11.91
N LYS A 12 -17.56 -0.99 13.00
CA LYS A 12 -16.34 -0.77 13.78
C LYS A 12 -16.25 -1.68 15.01
N VAL A 13 -17.39 -2.04 15.61
CA VAL A 13 -17.51 -2.75 16.88
C VAL A 13 -18.57 -3.83 16.76
N ILE A 14 -18.29 -4.98 17.37
CA ILE A 14 -19.23 -6.08 17.58
C ILE A 14 -20.49 -5.53 18.30
N PRO A 15 -21.72 -5.73 17.80
CA PRO A 15 -22.93 -5.24 18.47
C PRO A 15 -22.96 -5.68 19.94
N ASP A 16 -23.40 -4.84 20.88
CA ASP A 16 -23.35 -5.14 22.33
C ASP A 16 -24.35 -6.23 22.78
N GLY A 17 -25.00 -6.92 21.84
CA GLY A 17 -25.92 -8.03 22.10
C GLY A 17 -27.30 -7.62 22.59
N SER A 18 -27.51 -6.37 23.00
CA SER A 18 -28.78 -5.92 23.58
C SER A 18 -29.93 -5.89 22.56
N ASP A 19 -29.64 -5.53 21.31
CA ASP A 19 -30.58 -5.53 20.18
C ASP A 19 -30.80 -6.92 19.54
N ILE A 20 -30.01 -7.93 19.93
CA ILE A 20 -30.01 -9.26 19.31
C ILE A 20 -31.02 -10.20 20.00
N VAL A 21 -31.40 -9.91 21.25
CA VAL A 21 -32.17 -10.82 22.11
C VAL A 21 -33.67 -10.45 22.19
N ASN A 22 -34.06 -9.26 21.77
CA ASN A 22 -35.45 -8.83 21.90
C ASN A 22 -36.33 -9.36 20.76
N SER A 23 -37.28 -10.24 21.10
CA SER A 23 -38.41 -10.58 20.24
C SER A 23 -39.19 -9.30 19.92
N VAL A 24 -39.59 -9.11 18.67
CA VAL A 24 -40.52 -8.05 18.25
C VAL A 24 -41.96 -8.48 18.58
N LYS A 25 -42.17 -8.95 19.82
CA LYS A 25 -43.49 -9.37 20.32
C LYS A 25 -44.40 -8.15 20.31
N ARG A 26 -45.52 -8.28 19.62
CA ARG A 26 -46.59 -7.28 19.58
C ARG A 26 -47.94 -7.98 19.56
N ASP A 27 -48.98 -7.26 19.94
CA ASP A 27 -50.35 -7.73 19.74
C ASP A 27 -50.70 -7.71 18.25
N VAL A 28 -50.88 -8.89 17.67
CA VAL A 28 -51.25 -9.08 16.26
C VAL A 28 -52.64 -9.68 16.19
N GLN A 29 -53.46 -9.21 15.25
CA GLN A 29 -54.75 -9.84 15.01
C GLN A 29 -54.53 -11.30 14.56
N PRO A 30 -55.24 -12.28 15.15
CA PRO A 30 -55.12 -13.68 14.77
C PRO A 30 -55.30 -13.87 13.25
N GLY A 31 -54.39 -14.63 12.64
CA GLY A 31 -54.44 -14.91 11.19
C GLY A 31 -53.87 -13.82 10.29
N THR A 32 -53.33 -12.72 10.83
CA THR A 32 -52.59 -11.72 10.04
C THR A 32 -51.42 -12.40 9.31
N PRO A 33 -51.31 -12.28 7.98
CA PRO A 33 -50.24 -12.92 7.24
C PRO A 33 -48.85 -12.41 7.63
N ILE A 34 -47.85 -13.29 7.60
CA ILE A 34 -46.44 -12.94 7.67
C ILE A 34 -45.91 -12.76 6.24
N VAL A 35 -45.08 -11.73 6.06
CA VAL A 35 -44.41 -11.40 4.82
C VAL A 35 -42.92 -11.66 5.01
N ILE A 36 -42.36 -12.58 4.23
CA ILE A 36 -40.94 -12.94 4.26
C ILE A 36 -40.32 -12.64 2.89
N ASP A 37 -39.62 -11.52 2.78
CA ASP A 37 -38.75 -11.26 1.64
C ASP A 37 -37.42 -12.03 1.85
N ASN A 38 -37.31 -13.18 1.17
CA ASN A 38 -36.22 -14.15 1.32
C ASN A 38 -35.02 -13.81 0.42
N GLY A 39 -34.47 -12.61 0.59
CA GLY A 39 -33.33 -12.13 -0.18
C GLY A 39 -32.02 -12.85 0.18
N THR A 40 -31.14 -13.06 -0.80
CA THR A 40 -29.89 -13.83 -0.63
C THR A 40 -28.93 -13.27 0.43
N THR A 41 -28.79 -11.95 0.52
CA THR A 41 -27.87 -11.32 1.49
C THR A 41 -28.59 -10.85 2.75
N GLN A 42 -29.85 -10.47 2.62
CA GLN A 42 -30.68 -9.96 3.71
C GLN A 42 -32.07 -10.60 3.66
N LEU A 43 -32.49 -11.16 4.78
CA LEU A 43 -33.85 -11.62 5.02
C LEU A 43 -34.63 -10.48 5.67
N ARG A 44 -35.84 -10.22 5.16
CA ARG A 44 -36.73 -9.21 5.73
C ARG A 44 -38.06 -9.84 6.06
N ALA A 45 -38.51 -9.69 7.30
CA ALA A 45 -39.73 -10.31 7.75
C ALA A 45 -40.57 -9.37 8.62
N GLY A 46 -41.88 -9.57 8.60
CA GLY A 46 -42.82 -8.80 9.39
C GLY A 46 -44.24 -9.25 9.09
N PHE A 47 -45.21 -8.58 9.70
CA PHE A 47 -46.61 -8.87 9.45
C PHE A 47 -47.17 -7.93 8.38
N ALA A 48 -48.13 -8.41 7.59
CA ALA A 48 -48.67 -7.71 6.44
C ALA A 48 -49.39 -6.39 6.78
N ASP A 49 -49.85 -6.21 8.01
CA ASP A 49 -50.48 -4.99 8.52
C ASP A 49 -49.48 -3.85 8.81
N GLN A 50 -48.17 -4.11 8.75
CA GLN A 50 -47.13 -3.13 9.01
C GLN A 50 -46.70 -2.38 7.74
N ASP A 51 -46.15 -1.17 7.91
CA ASP A 51 -45.62 -0.36 6.81
C ASP A 51 -44.18 -0.71 6.43
N ASN A 52 -43.44 -1.32 7.34
CA ASN A 52 -42.03 -1.72 7.18
C ASN A 52 -41.79 -3.08 7.83
N PRO A 53 -40.78 -3.85 7.37
CA PRO A 53 -40.43 -5.12 7.99
C PRO A 53 -40.01 -4.91 9.44
N SER A 54 -40.46 -5.79 10.33
CA SER A 54 -40.04 -5.84 11.75
C SER A 54 -38.61 -6.36 11.92
N ILE A 55 -38.19 -7.21 11.00
CA ILE A 55 -36.91 -7.90 11.01
C ILE A 55 -36.19 -7.55 9.71
N ILE A 56 -34.98 -7.05 9.83
CA ILE A 56 -34.02 -6.91 8.74
C ILE A 56 -32.74 -7.53 9.28
N ALA A 57 -32.30 -8.64 8.68
CA ALA A 57 -31.13 -9.35 9.15
C ALA A 57 -30.36 -9.96 8.00
N ARG A 58 -29.07 -10.21 8.21
CA ARG A 58 -28.28 -11.01 7.27
C ARG A 58 -28.90 -12.38 7.08
N ASN A 59 -28.99 -12.82 5.83
CA ASN A 59 -29.47 -14.15 5.48
C ASN A 59 -28.30 -15.14 5.53
N GLU A 60 -27.76 -15.33 6.73
CA GLU A 60 -26.56 -16.11 6.96
C GLU A 60 -26.59 -16.67 8.38
N GLY A 61 -26.13 -17.90 8.54
CA GLY A 61 -26.03 -18.53 9.85
C GLY A 61 -24.83 -19.43 9.99
N SER A 62 -24.55 -19.84 11.22
CA SER A 62 -23.42 -20.69 11.59
C SER A 62 -23.86 -21.71 12.62
N ARG A 63 -23.42 -22.95 12.43
CA ARG A 63 -23.66 -24.06 13.34
C ARG A 63 -22.31 -24.66 13.71
N TYR A 64 -21.93 -24.55 14.98
CA TYR A 64 -20.66 -25.08 15.48
C TYR A 64 -20.79 -25.53 16.93
N LYS A 65 -19.84 -26.34 17.38
CA LYS A 65 -19.78 -26.79 18.77
C LYS A 65 -18.76 -25.97 19.54
N GLU A 66 -19.21 -25.18 20.52
CA GLU A 66 -18.32 -24.38 21.35
C GLU A 66 -17.50 -25.32 22.25
N ARG A 67 -16.17 -25.30 22.10
CA ARG A 67 -15.27 -26.23 22.81
C ARG A 67 -15.30 -26.01 24.33
N ARG A 68 -15.48 -24.76 24.78
CA ARG A 68 -15.42 -24.39 26.20
C ARG A 68 -16.62 -24.91 26.99
N THR A 69 -17.84 -24.75 26.46
CA THR A 69 -19.07 -25.17 27.12
C THR A 69 -19.58 -26.53 26.65
N ASN A 70 -18.96 -27.10 25.60
CA ASN A 70 -19.38 -28.32 24.93
C ASN A 70 -20.82 -28.25 24.38
N ARG A 71 -21.34 -27.04 24.14
CA ARG A 71 -22.68 -26.80 23.62
C ARG A 71 -22.66 -26.62 22.10
N ASN A 72 -23.74 -27.06 21.47
CA ASN A 72 -23.98 -26.75 20.06
C ASN A 72 -24.55 -25.33 19.99
N MET A 73 -23.86 -24.46 19.26
CA MET A 73 -24.25 -23.09 18.99
C MET A 73 -24.91 -23.02 17.61
N MET A 74 -26.04 -22.32 17.54
CA MET A 74 -26.72 -21.96 16.31
C MET A 74 -26.91 -20.45 16.35
N ILE A 75 -26.21 -19.76 15.47
CA ILE A 75 -26.20 -18.30 15.41
C ILE A 75 -26.63 -17.89 14.00
N TYR A 76 -27.49 -16.88 13.91
CA TYR A 76 -28.05 -16.42 12.66
C TYR A 76 -28.11 -14.89 12.63
N GLY A 77 -27.98 -14.32 11.44
CA GLY A 77 -28.05 -12.88 11.22
C GLY A 77 -26.85 -12.13 11.80
N ASP A 78 -27.09 -10.94 12.33
CA ASP A 78 -26.03 -10.01 12.76
C ASP A 78 -25.28 -10.50 14.02
N ALA A 79 -25.84 -11.48 14.73
CA ALA A 79 -25.20 -12.13 15.87
C ALA A 79 -23.92 -12.89 15.49
N LEU A 80 -23.70 -13.18 14.20
CA LEU A 80 -22.47 -13.81 13.70
C LEU A 80 -21.21 -12.96 13.93
N GLU A 81 -21.36 -11.66 14.12
CA GLU A 81 -20.21 -10.79 14.40
C GLU A 81 -19.78 -10.86 15.87
N LEU A 82 -20.59 -11.45 16.76
CA LEU A 82 -20.28 -11.59 18.18
C LEU A 82 -19.11 -12.53 18.48
N ASP A 83 -18.90 -13.53 17.62
CA ASP A 83 -17.91 -14.58 17.86
C ASP A 83 -17.15 -14.95 16.59
N SER A 84 -15.83 -14.99 16.69
CA SER A 84 -14.93 -15.30 15.56
C SER A 84 -15.12 -16.71 15.02
N ALA A 85 -15.47 -17.69 15.86
CA ALA A 85 -15.73 -19.05 15.39
C ALA A 85 -17.03 -19.10 14.57
N SER A 86 -18.07 -18.39 15.01
CA SER A 86 -19.32 -18.28 14.27
C SER A 86 -19.13 -17.66 12.87
N LYS A 87 -18.35 -16.58 12.76
CA LYS A 87 -18.02 -15.90 11.49
C LYS A 87 -17.23 -16.75 10.51
N THR A 88 -16.36 -17.64 11.01
CA THR A 88 -15.52 -18.47 10.13
C THR A 88 -16.29 -19.65 9.53
N GLN A 89 -17.32 -20.13 10.22
CA GLN A 89 -18.13 -21.28 9.81
C GLN A 89 -19.49 -20.90 9.24
N SER A 90 -19.73 -19.60 9.02
CA SER A 90 -21.01 -19.09 8.55
C SER A 90 -21.25 -19.47 7.08
N LYS A 91 -22.52 -19.66 6.74
CA LYS A 91 -23.00 -20.02 5.40
C LYS A 91 -24.31 -19.31 5.10
N ILE A 92 -24.44 -18.88 3.85
CA ILE A 92 -25.68 -18.34 3.28
C ILE A 92 -26.51 -19.54 2.79
N PRO A 93 -27.84 -19.60 3.04
CA PRO A 93 -28.67 -20.72 2.57
C PRO A 93 -28.85 -20.76 1.05
N HIS A 94 -28.59 -19.63 0.37
CA HIS A 94 -28.69 -19.46 -1.07
C HIS A 94 -27.35 -19.61 -1.79
N GLU A 95 -27.41 -20.19 -2.99
CA GLU A 95 -26.36 -20.17 -4.00
C GLU A 95 -26.91 -19.51 -5.28
N SER A 96 -26.23 -18.47 -5.78
CA SER A 96 -26.66 -17.72 -6.98
C SER A 96 -28.12 -17.22 -6.96
N GLY A 97 -28.70 -17.02 -5.78
CA GLY A 97 -30.07 -16.54 -5.59
C GLY A 97 -31.10 -17.63 -5.33
N ILE A 98 -30.69 -18.90 -5.36
CA ILE A 98 -31.57 -20.07 -5.18
C ILE A 98 -31.24 -20.74 -3.85
N VAL A 99 -32.25 -21.14 -3.08
CA VAL A 99 -32.04 -21.89 -1.82
C VAL A 99 -31.50 -23.28 -2.14
N THR A 100 -30.34 -23.61 -1.59
CA THR A 100 -29.68 -24.93 -1.77
C THR A 100 -29.38 -25.62 -0.44
N SER A 101 -29.14 -24.87 0.63
CA SER A 101 -28.85 -25.40 1.95
C SER A 101 -30.08 -25.33 2.86
N TRP A 102 -30.91 -26.38 2.82
CA TRP A 102 -32.16 -26.49 3.57
C TRP A 102 -31.99 -26.44 5.09
N ASP A 103 -30.98 -27.10 5.65
CA ASP A 103 -30.69 -27.03 7.09
C ASP A 103 -30.52 -25.57 7.57
N MET A 104 -29.84 -24.74 6.77
CA MET A 104 -29.61 -23.33 7.11
C MET A 104 -30.85 -22.48 6.86
N MET A 105 -31.65 -22.82 5.85
CA MET A 105 -32.91 -22.14 5.57
C MET A 105 -33.94 -22.40 6.69
N GLU A 106 -34.06 -23.65 7.15
CA GLU A 106 -34.88 -24.02 8.31
C GLU A 106 -34.44 -23.25 9.55
N HIS A 107 -33.14 -23.22 9.85
CA HIS A 107 -32.61 -22.42 10.96
C HIS A 107 -32.94 -20.92 10.84
N GLY A 108 -32.89 -20.37 9.63
CA GLY A 108 -33.27 -18.98 9.37
C GLY A 108 -34.75 -18.71 9.57
N LEU A 109 -35.62 -19.66 9.21
CA LEU A 109 -37.06 -19.59 9.44
C LEU A 109 -37.39 -19.71 10.93
N ASP A 110 -36.81 -20.68 11.64
CA ASP A 110 -36.93 -20.80 13.10
C ASP A 110 -36.56 -19.50 13.81
N TRP A 111 -35.39 -18.96 13.46
CA TRP A 111 -34.91 -17.69 14.01
C TRP A 111 -35.89 -16.55 13.72
N THR A 112 -36.45 -16.51 12.51
CA THR A 112 -37.42 -15.49 12.09
C THR A 112 -38.72 -15.60 12.89
N PHE A 113 -39.30 -16.80 12.99
CA PHE A 113 -40.56 -17.06 13.70
C PHE A 113 -40.44 -16.79 15.20
N LEU A 114 -39.34 -17.23 15.83
CA LEU A 114 -39.05 -16.94 17.23
C LEU A 114 -38.93 -15.43 17.47
N ARG A 115 -38.26 -14.70 16.57
CA ARG A 115 -38.07 -13.25 16.70
C ARG A 115 -39.36 -12.46 16.43
N LEU A 116 -40.27 -12.97 15.61
CA LEU A 116 -41.64 -12.44 15.48
C LEU A 116 -42.52 -12.77 16.70
N GLY A 117 -42.02 -13.59 17.64
CA GLY A 117 -42.72 -13.93 18.87
C GLY A 117 -43.78 -15.02 18.69
N LEU A 118 -43.66 -15.86 17.67
CA LEU A 118 -44.58 -16.97 17.42
C LEU A 118 -44.28 -18.12 18.38
N GLU A 119 -45.27 -18.52 19.18
CA GLU A 119 -45.19 -19.67 20.09
C GLU A 119 -45.92 -20.91 19.53
N THR A 120 -46.66 -20.73 18.44
CA THR A 120 -47.49 -21.73 17.78
C THR A 120 -47.25 -21.73 16.27
N THR A 121 -47.98 -22.58 15.55
CA THR A 121 -48.03 -22.64 14.08
C THR A 121 -48.04 -21.25 13.43
N PRO A 122 -47.13 -20.97 12.48
CA PRO A 122 -47.12 -19.70 11.78
C PRO A 122 -48.46 -19.43 11.05
N PRO A 123 -48.96 -18.18 11.07
CA PRO A 123 -50.11 -17.76 10.26
C PRO A 123 -49.78 -17.82 8.76
N PRO A 124 -50.73 -17.50 7.84
CA PRO A 124 -50.46 -17.48 6.40
C PRO A 124 -49.16 -16.76 6.02
N ILE A 125 -48.36 -17.34 5.12
CA ILE A 125 -47.04 -16.77 4.73
C ILE A 125 -47.04 -16.33 3.26
N VAL A 126 -46.69 -15.07 3.00
CA VAL A 126 -46.27 -14.60 1.67
C VAL A 126 -44.75 -14.57 1.64
N MET A 127 -44.13 -15.28 0.69
CA MET A 127 -42.68 -15.37 0.57
C MET A 127 -42.20 -14.94 -0.82
N SER A 128 -41.12 -14.15 -0.87
CA SER A 128 -40.50 -13.78 -2.15
C SER A 128 -39.64 -14.92 -2.68
N GLU A 129 -39.52 -15.00 -4.01
CA GLU A 129 -38.65 -15.96 -4.69
C GLU A 129 -37.96 -15.31 -5.92
N PRO A 130 -36.83 -15.88 -6.41
CA PRO A 130 -36.13 -15.30 -7.55
C PRO A 130 -36.92 -15.45 -8.85
N LEU A 131 -36.67 -14.53 -9.79
CA LEU A 131 -37.18 -14.64 -11.16
C LEU A 131 -36.76 -15.98 -11.79
N CYS A 132 -37.75 -16.72 -12.31
CA CYS A 132 -37.58 -18.05 -12.87
C CYS A 132 -36.93 -19.04 -11.88
N ASN A 133 -37.46 -19.08 -10.64
CA ASN A 133 -37.06 -20.07 -9.64
C ASN A 133 -37.23 -21.51 -10.17
N LEU A 134 -36.39 -22.41 -9.70
CA LEU A 134 -36.49 -23.82 -10.03
C LEU A 134 -37.69 -24.45 -9.29
N PRO A 135 -38.38 -25.43 -9.90
CA PRO A 135 -39.47 -26.14 -9.23
C PRO A 135 -39.07 -26.82 -7.92
N TYR A 136 -37.92 -27.48 -7.92
CA TYR A 136 -37.46 -28.27 -6.78
C TYR A 136 -37.31 -27.44 -5.49
N PRO A 137 -36.59 -26.30 -5.49
CA PRO A 137 -36.55 -25.42 -4.32
C PRO A 137 -37.90 -24.90 -3.86
N ARG A 138 -38.84 -24.61 -4.77
CA ARG A 138 -40.20 -24.21 -4.36
C ARG A 138 -40.91 -25.35 -3.63
N SER A 139 -40.88 -26.55 -4.20
CA SER A 139 -41.46 -27.75 -3.58
C SER A 139 -40.89 -28.02 -2.20
N GLN A 140 -39.56 -27.97 -2.05
CA GLN A 140 -38.90 -28.21 -0.76
C GLN A 140 -39.24 -27.13 0.27
N MET A 141 -39.33 -25.86 -0.15
CA MET A 141 -39.77 -24.78 0.75
C MET A 141 -41.22 -25.00 1.19
N SER A 142 -42.11 -25.43 0.28
CA SER A 142 -43.49 -25.71 0.63
C SER A 142 -43.64 -26.91 1.55
N GLU A 143 -42.91 -27.99 1.29
CA GLU A 143 -42.84 -29.16 2.17
C GLU A 143 -42.41 -28.74 3.59
N LEU A 144 -41.36 -27.92 3.70
CA LEU A 144 -40.91 -27.38 4.97
C LEU A 144 -42.00 -26.55 5.68
N LEU A 145 -42.65 -25.61 4.97
CA LEU A 145 -43.68 -24.73 5.55
C LEU A 145 -44.97 -25.47 5.92
N PHE A 146 -45.39 -26.46 5.14
CA PHE A 146 -46.63 -27.21 5.35
C PHE A 146 -46.45 -28.40 6.29
N GLU A 147 -45.39 -29.18 6.15
CA GLU A 147 -45.21 -30.40 6.95
C GLU A 147 -44.51 -30.12 8.28
N ALA A 148 -43.43 -29.34 8.27
CA ALA A 148 -42.68 -29.07 9.50
C ALA A 148 -43.34 -27.97 10.34
N TYR A 149 -43.71 -26.85 9.70
CA TYR A 149 -44.29 -25.70 10.39
C TYR A 149 -45.83 -25.71 10.46
N SER A 150 -46.51 -26.57 9.71
CA SER A 150 -47.99 -26.65 9.67
C SER A 150 -48.69 -25.35 9.26
N THR A 151 -48.04 -24.50 8.46
CA THR A 151 -48.61 -23.23 8.00
C THR A 151 -49.92 -23.48 7.24
N PRO A 152 -51.02 -22.75 7.51
CA PRO A 152 -52.32 -23.05 6.89
C PRO A 152 -52.36 -22.80 5.38
N LYS A 153 -51.65 -21.77 4.91
CA LYS A 153 -51.55 -21.43 3.49
C LYS A 153 -50.32 -20.58 3.19
N VAL A 154 -49.78 -20.73 1.99
CA VAL A 154 -48.56 -20.04 1.52
C VAL A 154 -48.80 -19.44 0.14
N SER A 155 -48.17 -18.30 -0.13
CA SER A 155 -48.08 -17.71 -1.47
C SER A 155 -46.64 -17.34 -1.79
N TYR A 156 -46.21 -17.64 -3.02
CA TYR A 156 -44.90 -17.23 -3.55
C TYR A 156 -45.05 -16.19 -4.65
N GLY A 157 -44.11 -15.27 -4.76
CA GLY A 157 -44.04 -14.34 -5.88
C GLY A 157 -42.69 -13.67 -6.07
N VAL A 158 -42.48 -13.08 -7.24
CA VAL A 158 -41.21 -12.43 -7.57
C VAL A 158 -41.12 -11.06 -6.90
N ASP A 159 -40.04 -10.83 -6.17
CA ASP A 159 -39.70 -9.60 -5.44
C ASP A 159 -39.94 -8.29 -6.25
N SER A 160 -39.45 -8.27 -7.48
CA SER A 160 -39.51 -7.11 -8.38
C SER A 160 -40.93 -6.74 -8.81
N LEU A 161 -41.81 -7.73 -8.97
CA LEU A 161 -43.21 -7.51 -9.29
C LEU A 161 -43.96 -6.93 -8.09
N TYR A 162 -43.66 -7.40 -6.88
CA TYR A 162 -44.21 -6.80 -5.67
C TYR A 162 -43.74 -5.35 -5.48
N SER A 163 -42.46 -5.07 -5.72
CA SER A 163 -41.95 -3.69 -5.70
C SER A 163 -42.69 -2.80 -6.71
N PHE A 164 -42.90 -3.29 -7.93
CA PHE A 164 -43.67 -2.56 -8.94
C PHE A 164 -45.13 -2.37 -8.52
N TYR A 165 -45.79 -3.39 -7.99
CA TYR A 165 -47.17 -3.32 -7.47
C TYR A 165 -47.33 -2.30 -6.33
N ASN A 166 -46.30 -2.13 -5.50
CA ASN A 166 -46.30 -1.13 -4.44
C ASN A 166 -46.44 0.29 -5.03
N SER A 167 -45.64 0.60 -6.05
CA SER A 167 -45.56 1.93 -6.68
C SER A 167 -46.63 2.16 -7.77
N TYR A 168 -46.97 1.12 -8.53
CA TYR A 168 -47.76 1.16 -9.76
C TYR A 168 -48.76 -0.01 -9.78
N HIS A 169 -49.82 0.13 -8.99
CA HIS A 169 -50.86 -0.89 -8.89
C HIS A 169 -51.47 -1.17 -10.28
N MET A 170 -51.37 -2.42 -10.74
CA MET A 170 -51.93 -2.93 -12.01
C MET A 170 -51.64 -2.06 -13.24
N SER A 171 -50.46 -1.45 -13.32
CA SER A 171 -50.07 -0.58 -14.44
C SER A 171 -49.13 -1.29 -15.42
N ASP A 172 -48.89 -0.66 -16.57
CA ASP A 172 -47.84 -1.08 -17.50
C ASP A 172 -46.51 -0.44 -17.15
N GLY A 173 -45.42 -1.15 -17.43
CA GLY A 173 -44.09 -0.62 -17.24
C GLY A 173 -42.98 -1.63 -17.52
N LEU A 174 -41.75 -1.17 -17.41
CA LEU A 174 -40.55 -2.00 -17.52
C LEU A 174 -39.82 -1.96 -16.18
N ILE A 175 -39.72 -3.11 -15.52
CA ILE A 175 -38.98 -3.21 -14.26
C ILE A 175 -37.52 -3.52 -14.56
N ILE A 176 -36.61 -2.78 -13.93
CA ILE A 176 -35.18 -3.09 -13.87
C ILE A 176 -34.86 -3.42 -12.40
N ASN A 177 -34.73 -4.71 -12.10
CA ASN A 177 -34.43 -5.20 -10.76
C ASN A 177 -32.93 -5.51 -10.64
N THR A 178 -32.23 -4.80 -9.77
CA THR A 178 -30.82 -5.00 -9.45
C THR A 178 -30.68 -5.62 -8.04
N SER A 179 -30.74 -6.95 -8.00
CA SER A 179 -30.67 -7.75 -6.76
C SER A 179 -29.22 -8.02 -6.33
N SER A 180 -29.03 -8.76 -5.24
CA SER A 180 -27.70 -9.11 -4.74
C SER A 180 -26.89 -9.95 -5.72
N ASN A 181 -27.52 -10.84 -6.51
CA ASN A 181 -26.80 -11.77 -7.40
C ASN A 181 -27.04 -11.53 -8.88
N THR A 182 -28.18 -10.92 -9.22
CA THR A 182 -28.62 -10.82 -10.60
C THR A 182 -29.26 -9.47 -10.88
N THR A 183 -29.12 -9.01 -12.11
CA THR A 183 -29.90 -7.91 -12.64
C THR A 183 -30.86 -8.46 -13.67
N SER A 184 -32.13 -8.08 -13.59
CA SER A 184 -33.16 -8.54 -14.51
C SER A 184 -34.00 -7.40 -15.04
N VAL A 185 -34.49 -7.58 -16.27
CA VAL A 185 -35.41 -6.68 -16.95
C VAL A 185 -36.71 -7.45 -17.17
N VAL A 186 -37.78 -6.97 -16.54
CA VAL A 186 -39.10 -7.62 -16.51
C VAL A 186 -40.14 -6.67 -17.11
N PRO A 187 -40.62 -6.92 -18.34
CA PRO A 187 -41.73 -6.15 -18.92
C PRO A 187 -43.05 -6.52 -18.24
N VAL A 188 -43.88 -5.53 -17.96
CA VAL A 188 -45.21 -5.67 -17.34
C VAL A 188 -46.25 -5.00 -18.24
N LEU A 189 -47.27 -5.76 -18.65
CA LEU A 189 -48.40 -5.28 -19.45
C LEU A 189 -49.71 -5.77 -18.83
N ASP A 190 -50.70 -4.89 -18.76
CA ASP A 190 -52.02 -5.13 -18.18
C ASP A 190 -51.91 -5.68 -16.74
N GLY A 191 -50.95 -5.13 -15.98
CA GLY A 191 -50.59 -5.56 -14.63
C GLY A 191 -49.71 -6.82 -14.57
N LYS A 192 -49.56 -7.57 -15.67
CA LYS A 192 -48.90 -8.88 -15.69
C LYS A 192 -47.48 -8.81 -16.22
N GLY A 193 -46.53 -9.40 -15.51
CA GLY A 193 -45.18 -9.61 -16.03
C GLY A 193 -45.15 -10.62 -17.19
N ILE A 194 -44.41 -10.29 -18.25
CA ILE A 194 -44.27 -11.10 -19.47
C ILE A 194 -42.95 -11.87 -19.41
N PHE A 195 -42.96 -13.00 -18.68
CA PHE A 195 -41.74 -13.77 -18.40
C PHE A 195 -41.03 -14.35 -19.62
N SER A 196 -41.76 -14.63 -20.71
CA SER A 196 -41.17 -15.13 -21.96
C SER A 196 -40.20 -14.13 -22.61
N ALA A 197 -40.38 -12.84 -22.32
CA ALA A 197 -39.55 -11.77 -22.85
C ALA A 197 -38.49 -11.26 -21.85
N CYS A 198 -38.50 -11.73 -20.59
CA CYS A 198 -37.56 -11.29 -19.56
C CYS A 198 -36.10 -11.61 -19.92
N LYS A 199 -35.18 -10.77 -19.43
CA LYS A 199 -33.74 -11.02 -19.51
C LYS A 199 -33.11 -10.88 -18.14
N ARG A 200 -32.11 -11.72 -17.86
CA ARG A 200 -31.37 -11.74 -16.59
C ARG A 200 -29.87 -11.87 -16.87
N VAL A 201 -29.07 -11.12 -16.14
CA VAL A 201 -27.60 -11.21 -16.12
C VAL A 201 -27.15 -11.53 -14.70
N SER A 202 -26.15 -12.42 -14.55
CA SER A 202 -25.55 -12.74 -13.25
C SER A 202 -24.53 -11.67 -12.83
N TRP A 203 -25.03 -10.45 -12.65
CA TRP A 203 -24.30 -9.32 -12.07
C TRP A 203 -25.25 -8.58 -11.12
N GLY A 204 -24.86 -8.45 -9.86
CA GLY A 204 -25.63 -7.79 -8.82
C GLY A 204 -24.73 -7.20 -7.74
N GLY A 205 -25.33 -6.86 -6.60
CA GLY A 205 -24.62 -6.24 -5.47
C GLY A 205 -23.40 -7.03 -4.99
N MET A 206 -23.51 -8.35 -4.82
CA MET A 206 -22.41 -9.20 -4.32
C MET A 206 -21.20 -9.21 -5.26
N GLN A 207 -21.42 -9.35 -6.57
CA GLN A 207 -20.31 -9.33 -7.54
C GLN A 207 -19.65 -7.94 -7.61
N ALA A 208 -20.45 -6.88 -7.51
CA ALA A 208 -19.94 -5.51 -7.49
C ALA A 208 -19.15 -5.22 -6.20
N SER A 209 -19.63 -5.65 -5.04
CA SER A 209 -18.91 -5.51 -3.76
C SER A 209 -17.63 -6.34 -3.70
N ASP A 210 -17.62 -7.55 -4.27
CA ASP A 210 -16.41 -8.37 -4.39
C ASP A 210 -15.38 -7.71 -5.33
N LEU A 211 -15.83 -7.13 -6.45
CA LEU A 211 -14.96 -6.36 -7.34
C LEU A 211 -14.34 -5.16 -6.60
N LEU A 212 -15.16 -4.39 -5.86
CA LEU A 212 -14.65 -3.27 -5.06
C LEU A 212 -13.61 -3.73 -4.04
N LEU A 213 -13.89 -4.84 -3.32
CA LEU A 213 -12.96 -5.40 -2.34
C LEU A 213 -11.62 -5.76 -2.98
N ARG A 214 -11.64 -6.41 -4.15
CA ARG A 214 -10.41 -6.74 -4.90
C ARG A 214 -9.67 -5.50 -5.36
N MET A 215 -10.38 -4.46 -5.84
CA MET A 215 -9.75 -3.19 -6.22
C MET A 215 -9.07 -2.51 -5.03
N ILE A 216 -9.73 -2.49 -3.86
CA ILE A 216 -9.15 -1.95 -2.62
C ILE A 216 -7.89 -2.75 -2.23
N GLN A 217 -7.93 -4.08 -2.28
CA GLN A 217 -6.77 -4.93 -1.94
C GLN A 217 -5.60 -4.76 -2.90
N LEU A 218 -5.86 -4.53 -4.19
CA LEU A 218 -4.82 -4.24 -5.18
C LEU A 218 -4.23 -2.85 -5.00
N LYS A 219 -5.06 -1.86 -4.62
CA LYS A 219 -4.62 -0.50 -4.35
C LYS A 219 -3.84 -0.38 -3.04
N TYR A 220 -4.27 -1.11 -2.01
CA TYR A 220 -3.68 -1.07 -0.66
C TYR A 220 -3.23 -2.47 -0.21
N PRO A 221 -2.17 -3.02 -0.78
CA PRO A 221 -1.69 -4.37 -0.44
C PRO A 221 -1.16 -4.47 1.00
N ALA A 222 -0.68 -3.36 1.55
CA ALA A 222 -0.15 -3.26 2.91
C ALA A 222 -1.12 -2.56 3.89
N PHE A 223 -2.43 -2.53 3.59
CA PHE A 223 -3.40 -1.88 4.47
C PHE A 223 -3.42 -2.57 5.86
N PRO A 224 -3.33 -1.83 6.98
CA PRO A 224 -3.15 -2.43 8.32
C PRO A 224 -4.31 -3.34 8.77
N THR A 225 -5.53 -3.05 8.31
CA THR A 225 -6.75 -3.77 8.72
C THR A 225 -7.34 -4.55 7.56
N LYS A 226 -7.77 -5.80 7.78
CA LYS A 226 -8.47 -6.55 6.73
C LYS A 226 -9.85 -5.94 6.44
N VAL A 227 -10.04 -5.45 5.23
CA VAL A 227 -11.36 -5.02 4.74
C VAL A 227 -12.23 -6.26 4.48
N SER A 228 -13.43 -6.29 5.06
CA SER A 228 -14.39 -7.39 4.87
C SER A 228 -15.33 -7.14 3.69
N SER A 229 -15.92 -8.21 3.13
CA SER A 229 -16.93 -8.10 2.06
C SER A 229 -18.15 -7.27 2.45
N ILE A 230 -18.51 -7.28 3.74
CA ILE A 230 -19.62 -6.49 4.29
C ILE A 230 -19.27 -5.00 4.27
N GLN A 231 -18.07 -4.65 4.75
CA GLN A 231 -17.58 -3.27 4.69
C GLN A 231 -17.51 -2.80 3.24
N ALA A 232 -17.05 -3.64 2.31
CA ALA A 232 -17.06 -3.31 0.88
C ALA A 232 -18.48 -3.11 0.33
N SER A 233 -19.46 -3.94 0.69
CA SER A 233 -20.87 -3.75 0.32
C SER A 233 -21.42 -2.42 0.84
N HIS A 234 -21.18 -2.14 2.13
CA HIS A 234 -21.59 -0.89 2.75
C HIS A 234 -20.95 0.33 2.07
N ILE A 235 -19.64 0.25 1.78
CA ILE A 235 -18.92 1.32 1.09
C ILE A 235 -19.53 1.57 -0.30
N LEU A 236 -19.81 0.50 -1.05
CA LEU A 236 -20.38 0.61 -2.39
C LEU A 236 -21.80 1.21 -2.37
N GLU A 237 -22.64 0.75 -1.47
CA GLU A 237 -24.03 1.21 -1.35
C GLU A 237 -24.13 2.68 -0.96
N ASN A 238 -23.26 3.17 -0.06
CA ASN A 238 -23.34 4.52 0.49
C ASN A 238 -22.46 5.54 -0.25
N TYR A 239 -21.34 5.10 -0.84
CA TYR A 239 -20.36 6.00 -1.45
C TYR A 239 -20.15 5.75 -2.94
N GLY A 240 -20.67 4.64 -3.50
CA GLY A 240 -20.72 4.40 -4.94
C GLY A 240 -21.65 5.38 -5.65
N THR A 241 -21.36 5.65 -6.92
CA THR A 241 -22.18 6.53 -7.75
C THR A 241 -21.96 6.22 -9.24
N TYR A 242 -22.82 6.75 -10.11
CA TYR A 242 -22.67 6.62 -11.56
C TYR A 242 -22.26 7.95 -12.20
N ALA A 243 -21.37 7.88 -13.18
CA ALA A 243 -21.08 9.02 -14.07
C ALA A 243 -22.14 9.09 -15.17
N ASN A 244 -22.60 10.30 -15.52
CA ASN A 244 -23.56 10.48 -16.62
C ASN A 244 -22.97 10.00 -17.95
N ASP A 245 -21.74 10.44 -18.25
CA ASP A 245 -20.89 9.86 -19.30
C ASP A 245 -19.62 9.32 -18.63
N TYR A 246 -19.45 8.00 -18.66
CA TYR A 246 -18.31 7.34 -18.03
C TYR A 246 -17.00 7.57 -18.79
N SER A 247 -17.06 7.65 -20.12
CA SER A 247 -15.87 7.81 -20.96
C SER A 247 -15.24 9.17 -20.74
N ASP A 248 -16.06 10.22 -20.67
CA ASP A 248 -15.58 11.57 -20.40
C ASP A 248 -15.19 11.76 -18.94
N PHE A 249 -15.90 11.12 -18.00
CA PHE A 249 -15.52 11.09 -16.59
C PHE A 249 -14.11 10.51 -16.40
N ILE A 250 -13.81 9.34 -16.97
CA ILE A 250 -12.50 8.69 -16.81
C ILE A 250 -11.37 9.51 -17.44
N LYS A 251 -11.58 10.12 -18.60
CA LYS A 251 -10.58 11.04 -19.19
C LYS A 251 -10.29 12.23 -18.26
N GLY A 252 -11.31 12.76 -17.60
CA GLY A 252 -11.16 13.84 -16.63
C GLY A 252 -10.37 13.45 -15.38
N MET A 253 -10.26 12.17 -15.04
CA MET A 253 -9.50 11.68 -13.88
C MET A 253 -7.97 11.73 -14.09
N GLU A 254 -7.49 12.05 -15.30
CA GLU A 254 -6.06 12.32 -15.55
C GLU A 254 -5.59 13.61 -14.85
N ASP A 255 -6.50 14.53 -14.56
CA ASP A 255 -6.23 15.74 -13.78
C ASP A 255 -6.30 15.44 -12.27
N PRO A 256 -5.19 15.57 -11.51
CA PRO A 256 -5.19 15.36 -10.06
C PRO A 256 -6.22 16.20 -9.31
N ASP A 257 -6.53 17.41 -9.76
CA ASP A 257 -7.51 18.26 -9.07
C ASP A 257 -8.94 17.76 -9.25
N GLN A 258 -9.27 17.16 -10.40
CA GLN A 258 -10.56 16.49 -10.59
C GLN A 258 -10.63 15.19 -9.81
N LEU A 259 -9.54 14.41 -9.81
CA LEU A 259 -9.44 13.17 -9.03
C LEU A 259 -9.66 13.45 -7.55
N LYS A 260 -9.00 14.47 -6.99
CA LYS A 260 -9.16 14.91 -5.59
C LYS A 260 -10.58 15.36 -5.27
N LYS A 261 -11.28 16.04 -6.18
CA LYS A 261 -12.70 16.42 -5.99
C LYS A 261 -13.61 15.20 -5.94
N SER A 262 -13.27 14.14 -6.67
CA SER A 262 -14.01 12.88 -6.70
C SER A 262 -13.68 11.95 -5.52
N ASP A 263 -12.67 12.29 -4.72
CA ASP A 263 -12.15 11.43 -3.66
C ASP A 263 -13.03 11.45 -2.41
N TYR A 264 -13.38 10.25 -1.93
CA TYR A 264 -14.01 10.00 -0.64
C TYR A 264 -13.06 9.19 0.22
N VAL A 265 -12.82 9.67 1.43
CA VAL A 265 -11.86 9.06 2.36
C VAL A 265 -12.63 8.30 3.42
N ILE A 266 -12.41 6.99 3.53
CA ILE A 266 -13.01 6.14 4.54
C ILE A 266 -11.99 5.87 5.65
N GLN A 267 -12.26 6.36 6.85
CA GLN A 267 -11.41 6.15 8.03
C GLN A 267 -11.75 4.82 8.71
N PHE A 268 -10.76 3.94 8.81
CA PHE A 268 -10.81 2.75 9.65
C PHE A 268 -10.36 3.05 11.08
N PRO A 269 -10.79 2.24 12.07
CA PRO A 269 -10.25 2.32 13.42
C PRO A 269 -8.73 2.20 13.43
N TYR A 270 -8.06 3.04 14.21
CA TYR A 270 -6.62 3.01 14.41
C TYR A 270 -6.30 3.28 15.88
N VAL A 271 -5.14 2.81 16.33
CA VAL A 271 -4.61 3.13 17.65
C VAL A 271 -3.56 4.21 17.44
N ALA A 272 -3.81 5.41 17.96
CA ALA A 272 -2.82 6.48 17.91
C ALA A 272 -1.59 6.02 18.71
N PRO A 273 -0.37 6.06 18.13
CA PRO A 273 0.83 5.74 18.87
C PRO A 273 0.94 6.73 20.05
N VAL A 274 1.22 6.19 21.24
CA VAL A 274 1.58 7.03 22.39
C VAL A 274 2.97 7.56 22.08
N PHE A 275 3.00 8.77 21.53
CA PHE A 275 4.25 9.44 21.22
C PHE A 275 4.82 9.95 22.55
N ASP A 276 5.68 9.14 23.18
CA ASP A 276 6.70 9.67 24.10
C ASP A 276 7.74 10.38 23.22
N GLY A 277 7.31 11.47 22.59
CA GLY A 277 8.19 12.31 21.79
C GLY A 277 9.31 12.74 22.71
N LYS A 278 10.55 12.44 22.32
CA LYS A 278 11.68 13.20 22.85
C LYS A 278 11.36 14.65 22.57
N SER A 279 11.13 15.42 23.63
CA SER A 279 10.88 16.86 23.59
C SER A 279 11.90 17.54 22.65
N ALA A 280 11.58 18.69 22.06
CA ALA A 280 12.59 19.52 21.39
C ALA A 280 13.81 19.73 22.30
N GLU A 281 13.57 19.83 23.61
CA GLU A 281 14.59 19.88 24.66
C GLU A 281 15.42 18.60 24.72
N GLU A 282 14.86 17.42 24.44
CA GLU A 282 15.54 16.12 24.51
C GLU A 282 16.29 15.76 23.21
N LEU A 283 15.80 16.22 22.06
CA LEU A 283 16.54 16.24 20.79
C LEU A 283 17.74 17.19 20.87
N GLU A 284 17.54 18.38 21.46
CA GLU A 284 18.62 19.30 21.80
C GLU A 284 19.56 18.69 22.83
N ARG A 285 19.05 17.99 23.86
CA ARG A 285 19.87 17.26 24.84
C ARG A 285 20.64 16.10 24.22
N GLN A 286 20.15 15.48 23.14
CA GLN A 286 20.87 14.44 22.41
C GLN A 286 21.93 15.02 21.49
N ALA A 287 21.64 16.13 20.79
CA ALA A 287 22.62 16.89 20.03
C ALA A 287 23.70 17.47 20.96
N GLU A 288 23.32 17.95 22.14
CA GLU A 288 24.19 18.44 23.19
C GLU A 288 24.97 17.28 23.83
N LYS A 289 24.36 16.12 24.12
CA LYS A 289 25.09 14.92 24.55
C LYS A 289 26.07 14.42 23.49
N LYS A 290 25.75 14.50 22.19
CA LYS A 290 26.68 14.15 21.09
C LYS A 290 27.83 15.17 21.02
N ARG A 291 27.54 16.47 21.14
CA ARG A 291 28.56 17.54 21.22
C ARG A 291 29.43 17.42 22.47
N GLU A 292 28.82 17.12 23.62
CA GLU A 292 29.49 16.94 24.91
C GLU A 292 30.28 15.64 24.93
N ALA A 293 29.78 14.55 24.34
CA ALA A 293 30.54 13.31 24.15
C ALA A 293 31.74 13.53 23.21
N GLY A 294 31.56 14.26 22.10
CA GLY A 294 32.64 14.67 21.21
C GLY A 294 33.68 15.53 21.94
N ARG A 295 33.22 16.47 22.76
CA ARG A 295 34.08 17.32 23.58
C ARG A 295 34.79 16.53 24.69
N ARG A 296 34.12 15.59 25.37
CA ARG A 296 34.71 14.69 26.36
C ARG A 296 35.74 13.76 25.73
N LEU A 297 35.51 13.27 24.51
CA LEU A 297 36.50 12.50 23.75
C LEU A 297 37.73 13.36 23.42
N GLN A 298 37.53 14.62 23.02
CA GLN A 298 38.62 15.57 22.78
C GLN A 298 39.37 15.93 24.08
N GLU A 299 38.67 16.13 25.19
CA GLU A 299 39.23 16.42 26.52
C GLU A 299 39.97 15.20 27.10
N GLN A 300 39.43 13.98 26.93
CA GLN A 300 40.09 12.74 27.32
C GLN A 300 41.33 12.51 26.46
N ALA A 301 41.26 12.75 25.14
CA ALA A 301 42.42 12.72 24.27
C ALA A 301 43.45 13.80 24.63
N ALA A 302 43.04 15.00 25.04
CA ALA A 302 43.93 16.06 25.55
C ALA A 302 44.58 15.67 26.88
N LYS A 303 43.82 15.11 27.83
CA LYS A 303 44.31 14.64 29.12
C LYS A 303 45.31 13.49 28.97
N THR A 304 45.01 12.50 28.12
CA THR A 304 45.95 11.43 27.82
C THR A 304 47.20 11.93 27.09
N ARG A 305 47.10 13.02 26.31
CA ARG A 305 48.26 13.70 25.70
C ARG A 305 49.12 14.40 26.77
N SER A 306 48.51 15.15 27.68
CA SER A 306 49.24 15.84 28.75
C SER A 306 49.84 14.88 29.77
N GLU A 307 49.13 13.81 30.16
CA GLU A 307 49.67 12.73 31.00
C GLU A 307 50.90 12.08 30.36
N LYS A 308 50.91 11.89 29.03
CA LYS A 308 52.09 11.40 28.31
C LYS A 308 53.26 12.38 28.35
N LEU A 309 53.00 13.70 28.34
CA LEU A 309 54.06 14.71 28.49
C LEU A 309 54.61 14.73 29.92
N VAL A 310 53.75 14.64 30.93
CA VAL A 310 54.15 14.55 32.34
C VAL A 310 54.97 13.29 32.60
N ASN A 311 54.57 12.14 32.06
CA ASN A 311 55.34 10.90 32.18
C ASN A 311 56.71 11.02 31.51
N LYS A 312 56.81 11.67 30.35
CA LYS A 312 58.10 11.94 29.70
C LYS A 312 58.98 12.90 30.49
N GLU A 313 58.41 13.91 31.16
CA GLU A 313 59.14 14.76 32.09
C GLU A 313 59.68 13.99 33.30
N ALA A 314 58.88 13.06 33.84
CA ALA A 314 59.31 12.19 34.93
C ALA A 314 60.44 11.25 34.48
N GLU A 315 60.34 10.70 33.27
CA GLU A 315 61.37 9.87 32.65
C GLU A 315 62.69 10.67 32.47
N ILE A 316 62.62 11.90 31.97
CA ILE A 316 63.78 12.81 31.86
C ILE A 316 64.42 13.06 33.24
N LYS A 317 63.62 13.33 34.27
CA LYS A 317 64.12 13.53 35.64
C LYS A 317 64.77 12.28 36.22
N TRP A 318 64.19 11.10 35.97
CA TRP A 318 64.79 9.82 36.38
C TRP A 318 66.15 9.61 35.68
N MET A 319 66.23 9.88 34.38
CA MET A 319 67.49 9.81 33.63
C MET A 319 68.52 10.84 34.14
N GLU A 320 68.09 12.04 34.54
CA GLU A 320 68.97 13.05 35.17
C GLU A 320 69.50 12.60 36.52
N GLN A 321 68.67 11.98 37.36
CA GLN A 321 69.11 11.40 38.63
C GLN A 321 70.15 10.29 38.41
N LEU A 322 69.92 9.41 37.44
CA LEU A 322 70.91 8.42 37.00
C LEU A 322 72.20 9.09 36.55
N ARG A 323 72.14 10.17 35.75
CA ARG A 323 73.34 10.93 35.36
C ARG A 323 74.07 11.56 36.55
N GLU A 324 73.37 12.04 37.57
CA GLU A 324 73.99 12.62 38.78
C GLU A 324 74.69 11.57 39.66
N THR A 325 74.22 10.33 39.68
CA THR A 325 74.89 9.24 40.43
C THR A 325 76.29 8.96 39.93
N LYS A 326 76.58 9.25 38.65
CA LYS A 326 77.92 9.18 38.06
C LYS A 326 78.96 9.99 38.85
N ALA A 327 78.57 11.14 39.38
CA ALA A 327 79.47 12.01 40.14
C ALA A 327 79.68 11.55 41.59
N LYS A 328 78.85 10.63 42.10
CA LYS A 328 78.80 10.23 43.51
C LYS A 328 79.38 8.83 43.76
N GLU A 329 79.47 7.98 42.73
CA GLU A 329 79.89 6.58 42.86
C GLU A 329 81.07 6.21 41.95
N PRO A 330 81.91 5.24 42.33
CA PRO A 330 83.01 4.76 41.48
C PRO A 330 82.47 4.10 40.19
N ALA A 331 83.20 4.29 39.08
CA ALA A 331 82.74 4.00 37.72
C ALA A 331 82.21 2.57 37.47
N ASN A 332 82.73 1.56 38.18
CA ASN A 332 82.27 0.17 38.01
C ASN A 332 80.89 -0.10 38.65
N VAL A 333 80.53 0.63 39.71
CA VAL A 333 79.23 0.52 40.39
C VAL A 333 78.18 1.25 39.55
N TYR A 334 78.53 2.41 39.00
CA TYR A 334 77.68 3.17 38.08
C TYR A 334 77.30 2.39 36.82
N LEU A 335 78.27 1.73 36.18
CA LEU A 335 78.04 0.88 35.00
C LEU A 335 77.13 -0.33 35.30
N ARG A 336 77.25 -0.95 36.48
CA ARG A 336 76.33 -2.03 36.88
C ARG A 336 74.92 -1.54 37.10
N LYS A 337 74.73 -0.37 37.71
CA LYS A 337 73.40 0.24 37.87
C LYS A 337 72.76 0.62 36.54
N LEU A 338 73.54 1.14 35.60
CA LEU A 338 73.09 1.38 34.23
C LEU A 338 72.56 0.08 33.59
N GLN A 339 73.28 -1.03 33.74
CA GLN A 339 72.87 -2.34 33.23
C GLN A 339 71.65 -2.91 33.96
N GLU A 340 71.53 -2.71 35.28
CA GLU A 340 70.34 -3.10 36.08
C GLU A 340 69.09 -2.33 35.65
N GLU A 341 69.24 -1.05 35.30
CA GLU A 341 68.16 -0.19 34.77
C GLU A 341 67.96 -0.34 33.25
N GLY A 342 68.67 -1.27 32.60
CA GLY A 342 68.43 -1.69 31.22
C GLY A 342 69.20 -0.95 30.13
N PHE A 343 70.30 -0.26 30.47
CA PHE A 343 71.20 0.39 29.50
C PHE A 343 72.50 -0.41 29.33
N ASP A 344 72.88 -0.68 28.08
CA ASP A 344 74.11 -1.44 27.78
C ASP A 344 75.37 -0.58 27.98
N ASP A 345 75.32 0.71 27.62
CA ASP A 345 76.38 1.69 27.84
C ASP A 345 75.86 3.10 28.17
N GLU A 346 76.78 4.02 28.54
CA GLU A 346 76.43 5.41 28.86
C GLU A 346 75.85 6.16 27.65
N LYS A 347 76.26 5.77 26.44
CA LYS A 347 75.83 6.41 25.21
C LYS A 347 74.36 6.12 24.93
N ASP A 348 73.89 4.91 25.24
CA ASP A 348 72.49 4.52 25.12
C ASP A 348 71.58 5.32 26.06
N LEU A 349 72.03 5.57 27.30
CA LEU A 349 71.33 6.48 28.22
C LEU A 349 71.24 7.90 27.65
N GLU A 350 72.34 8.40 27.09
CA GLU A 350 72.40 9.76 26.55
C GLU A 350 71.61 9.95 25.25
N ASP A 351 71.60 8.94 24.37
CA ASP A 351 70.83 8.92 23.14
C ASP A 351 69.32 8.82 23.42
N LEU A 352 68.93 8.01 24.42
CA LEU A 352 67.54 7.95 24.88
C LEU A 352 67.12 9.29 25.53
N TYR A 353 67.97 9.90 26.36
CA TYR A 353 67.69 11.20 27.00
C TYR A 353 67.44 12.29 25.94
N LYS A 354 68.35 12.43 24.96
CA LYS A 354 68.21 13.40 23.87
C LYS A 354 66.94 13.17 23.04
N ARG A 355 66.57 11.92 22.78
CA ARG A 355 65.35 11.56 22.03
C ARG A 355 64.09 11.90 22.83
N THR A 356 64.06 11.58 24.12
CA THR A 356 62.91 11.85 25.00
C THR A 356 62.71 13.36 25.18
N VAL A 357 63.78 14.12 25.43
CA VAL A 357 63.76 15.61 25.49
C VAL A 357 63.22 16.21 24.20
N LYS A 358 63.71 15.78 23.02
CA LYS A 358 63.23 16.27 21.73
C LYS A 358 61.74 15.98 21.51
N THR A 359 61.28 14.79 21.89
CA THR A 359 59.84 14.47 21.77
C THR A 359 58.96 15.20 22.79
N LEU A 360 59.49 15.57 23.95
CA LEU A 360 58.78 16.41 24.92
C LEU A 360 58.64 17.84 24.38
N GLN A 361 59.73 18.40 23.83
CA GLN A 361 59.75 19.72 23.20
C GLN A 361 58.68 19.81 22.09
N GLN A 362 58.71 18.90 21.12
CA GLN A 362 57.73 18.82 20.03
C GLN A 362 56.29 18.61 20.52
N GLY A 363 56.12 17.92 21.64
CA GLY A 363 54.81 17.74 22.27
C GLY A 363 54.26 19.03 22.87
N ARG A 364 55.12 19.81 23.55
CA ARG A 364 54.78 21.12 24.12
C ARG A 364 54.54 22.18 23.04
N ASP A 365 55.34 22.21 21.98
CA ASP A 365 55.17 23.15 20.86
C ASP A 365 53.82 22.93 20.15
N ARG A 366 53.40 21.66 20.03
CA ARG A 366 52.10 21.28 19.47
C ARG A 366 50.92 21.61 20.39
N GLU A 367 51.10 21.64 21.72
CA GLU A 367 50.07 22.11 22.67
C GLU A 367 49.93 23.64 22.67
N LEU A 368 51.03 24.36 22.45
CA LEU A 368 51.04 25.83 22.40
C LEU A 368 50.57 26.41 21.06
N GLY A 369 50.22 25.57 20.08
CA GLY A 369 49.83 26.01 18.74
C GLY A 369 50.96 26.72 17.98
N ILE A 370 52.20 26.56 18.44
CA ILE A 370 53.38 27.08 17.78
C ILE A 370 53.74 26.05 16.71
N GLU A 371 53.24 26.26 15.50
CA GLU A 371 53.89 25.68 14.32
C GLU A 371 55.26 26.37 14.22
N GLU A 372 56.29 25.78 14.82
CA GLU A 372 57.65 26.16 14.44
C GLU A 372 57.77 25.87 12.94
N PRO A 373 58.03 26.88 12.08
CA PRO A 373 58.58 26.62 10.77
C PRO A 373 60.02 26.18 11.03
N THR A 374 60.19 24.92 11.46
CA THR A 374 61.45 24.26 11.22
C THR A 374 61.51 24.13 9.70
N GLU A 375 62.18 25.10 9.06
CA GLU A 375 62.88 24.87 7.81
C GLU A 375 63.83 23.69 8.08
N LYS A 376 63.29 22.46 8.03
CA LYS A 376 64.11 21.27 7.91
C LYS A 376 64.80 21.46 6.58
N GLU A 377 66.09 21.74 6.63
CA GLU A 377 66.96 21.78 5.45
C GLU A 377 66.55 20.62 4.54
N THR A 378 66.25 20.94 3.28
CA THR A 378 65.93 19.95 2.26
C THR A 378 66.97 18.84 2.33
N PRO A 379 66.58 17.57 2.56
CA PRO A 379 67.55 16.49 2.71
C PRO A 379 68.43 16.42 1.47
N LYS A 380 69.75 16.64 1.63
CA LYS A 380 70.72 16.61 0.53
C LYS A 380 71.03 15.15 0.18
N PHE A 381 70.55 14.68 -0.97
CA PHE A 381 70.75 13.30 -1.47
C PHE A 381 72.03 13.16 -2.30
N THR A 382 73.19 13.45 -1.71
CA THR A 382 74.48 13.62 -2.42
C THR A 382 74.98 12.37 -3.15
N LEU A 383 74.61 11.16 -2.71
CA LEU A 383 75.10 9.90 -3.31
C LEU A 383 74.19 9.36 -4.43
N VAL A 384 73.00 9.94 -4.61
CA VAL A 384 72.01 9.46 -5.58
C VAL A 384 72.45 9.71 -7.03
N ASP A 385 73.24 10.78 -7.26
CA ASP A 385 73.65 11.25 -8.58
C ASP A 385 75.04 10.77 -9.04
N ILE A 386 75.79 10.05 -8.18
CA ILE A 386 77.12 9.49 -8.49
C ILE A 386 76.96 8.11 -9.15
N PRO A 387 77.57 7.80 -10.32
CA PRO A 387 77.46 6.50 -10.97
C PRO A 387 77.93 5.32 -10.09
N ASP A 388 77.22 4.18 -10.16
CA ASP A 388 77.45 3.00 -9.28
C ASP A 388 78.87 2.42 -9.38
N ALA A 389 79.61 2.70 -10.47
CA ALA A 389 80.98 2.22 -10.70
C ALA A 389 82.05 2.92 -9.84
N GLN A 390 81.69 4.02 -9.16
CA GLN A 390 82.60 4.86 -8.37
C GLN A 390 82.38 4.74 -6.86
N LEU A 391 81.51 3.83 -6.42
CA LEU A 391 81.06 3.70 -5.03
C LEU A 391 81.52 2.38 -4.42
N ASN A 392 82.03 2.43 -3.18
CA ASN A 392 82.37 1.25 -2.39
C ASN A 392 81.10 0.50 -1.92
N GLU A 393 81.24 -0.74 -1.46
CA GLU A 393 80.11 -1.61 -1.09
C GLU A 393 79.24 -1.06 0.06
N GLU A 394 79.84 -0.27 0.97
CA GLU A 394 79.12 0.47 2.01
C GLU A 394 78.37 1.70 1.45
N GLU A 395 78.97 2.42 0.51
CA GLU A 395 78.38 3.61 -0.11
C GLU A 395 77.21 3.25 -1.05
N LEU A 396 77.23 2.05 -1.64
CA LEU A 396 76.13 1.49 -2.43
C LEU A 396 74.90 1.15 -1.56
N LYS A 397 75.12 0.65 -0.33
CA LYS A 397 74.04 0.44 0.65
C LYS A 397 73.45 1.76 1.12
N GLU A 398 74.29 2.78 1.33
CA GLU A 398 73.84 4.11 1.72
C GLU A 398 73.09 4.84 0.60
N LYS A 399 73.54 4.70 -0.65
CA LYS A 399 72.82 5.16 -1.85
C LYS A 399 71.42 4.54 -1.97
N LYS A 400 71.28 3.24 -1.68
CA LYS A 400 69.97 2.56 -1.67
C LYS A 400 69.05 3.11 -0.57
N LYS A 401 69.60 3.43 0.60
CA LYS A 401 68.88 4.07 1.71
C LYS A 401 68.46 5.51 1.37
N GLN A 402 69.34 6.30 0.75
CA GLN A 402 69.05 7.66 0.28
C GLN A 402 68.00 7.67 -0.84
N ARG A 403 68.00 6.70 -1.77
CA ARG A 403 66.96 6.54 -2.79
C ARG A 403 65.57 6.27 -2.19
N LEU A 404 65.48 5.41 -1.18
CA LEU A 404 64.21 5.12 -0.49
C LEU A 404 63.68 6.34 0.27
N LEU A 405 64.56 7.05 0.98
CA LEU A 405 64.21 8.27 1.71
C LEU A 405 63.79 9.40 0.76
N LYS A 406 64.48 9.55 -0.38
CA LYS A 406 64.12 10.49 -1.45
C LYS A 406 62.74 10.19 -2.02
N ALA A 407 62.47 8.93 -2.37
CA ALA A 407 61.15 8.53 -2.87
C ALA A 407 60.00 8.81 -1.87
N GLY A 408 60.22 8.55 -0.58
CA GLY A 408 59.23 8.83 0.47
C GLY A 408 59.03 10.32 0.78
N TYR A 409 60.05 11.15 0.56
CA TYR A 409 59.98 12.61 0.69
C TYR A 409 59.28 13.24 -0.52
N ASP A 410 59.67 12.84 -1.73
CA ASP A 410 59.10 13.31 -3.00
C ASP A 410 57.60 12.93 -3.13
N ALA A 411 57.17 11.80 -2.56
CA ALA A 411 55.76 11.42 -2.52
C ALA A 411 54.92 12.31 -1.59
N ARG A 412 55.46 12.68 -0.42
CA ARG A 412 54.76 13.57 0.53
C ARG A 412 54.70 15.00 0.02
N MET A 413 55.78 15.47 -0.60
CA MET A 413 55.81 16.80 -1.22
C MET A 413 54.82 16.89 -2.36
N ARG A 414 54.75 15.88 -3.25
CA ARG A 414 53.72 15.83 -4.30
C ARG A 414 52.29 15.83 -3.75
N ALA A 415 51.99 15.05 -2.71
CA ALA A 415 50.66 15.03 -2.11
C ALA A 415 50.29 16.37 -1.43
N LYS A 416 51.27 17.03 -0.79
CA LYS A 416 51.07 18.36 -0.19
C LYS A 416 50.88 19.43 -1.27
N GLU A 417 51.71 19.43 -2.29
CA GLU A 417 51.61 20.34 -3.44
C GLU A 417 50.30 20.12 -4.22
N GLU A 418 49.85 18.88 -4.40
CA GLU A 418 48.58 18.56 -5.05
C GLU A 418 47.40 19.11 -4.27
N LYS A 419 47.39 18.94 -2.94
CA LYS A 419 46.35 19.47 -2.05
C LYS A 419 46.36 21.01 -1.99
N GLU A 420 47.53 21.63 -1.92
CA GLU A 420 47.66 23.10 -1.95
C GLU A 420 47.28 23.67 -3.32
N ALA A 421 47.64 22.98 -4.41
CA ALA A 421 47.25 23.37 -5.76
C ALA A 421 45.74 23.22 -5.98
N GLU A 422 45.10 22.18 -5.43
CA GLU A 422 43.66 21.98 -5.50
C GLU A 422 42.91 23.06 -4.70
N ALA A 423 43.34 23.36 -3.47
CA ALA A 423 42.77 24.44 -2.67
C ALA A 423 42.90 25.79 -3.37
N LYS A 424 44.07 26.09 -3.96
CA LYS A 424 44.29 27.31 -4.72
C LYS A 424 43.42 27.39 -5.97
N LYS A 425 43.26 26.28 -6.70
CA LYS A 425 42.35 26.22 -7.87
C LYS A 425 40.90 26.49 -7.46
N LEU A 426 40.46 25.97 -6.32
CA LEU A 426 39.10 26.20 -5.81
C LEU A 426 38.90 27.68 -5.43
N GLU A 427 39.88 28.28 -4.76
CA GLU A 427 39.87 29.70 -4.38
C GLU A 427 39.88 30.62 -5.61
N ASP A 428 40.76 30.35 -6.59
CA ASP A 428 40.80 31.09 -7.85
C ASP A 428 39.48 30.93 -8.63
N LYS A 429 38.87 29.74 -8.65
CA LYS A 429 37.56 29.50 -9.26
C LYS A 429 36.46 30.32 -8.58
N ALA A 430 36.43 30.34 -7.24
CA ALA A 430 35.46 31.12 -6.48
C ALA A 430 35.62 32.63 -6.71
N ARG A 431 36.87 33.12 -6.80
CA ARG A 431 37.15 34.53 -7.11
C ARG A 431 36.69 34.91 -8.52
N MET A 432 36.95 34.05 -9.51
CA MET A 432 36.50 34.29 -10.88
C MET A 432 34.98 34.22 -11.00
N ASP A 433 34.32 33.33 -10.27
CA ASP A 433 32.85 33.23 -10.22
C ASP A 433 32.22 34.50 -9.62
N ALA A 434 32.79 35.01 -8.52
CA ALA A 434 32.37 36.27 -7.91
C ALA A 434 32.58 37.48 -8.85
N TYR A 435 33.71 37.51 -9.56
CA TYR A 435 34.00 38.54 -10.55
C TYR A 435 33.01 38.50 -11.74
N GLU A 436 32.72 37.31 -12.28
CA GLU A 436 31.73 37.12 -13.35
C GLU A 436 30.32 37.51 -12.90
N LYS A 437 29.93 37.18 -11.67
CA LYS A 437 28.64 37.59 -11.09
C LYS A 437 28.49 39.12 -11.02
N GLU A 438 29.54 39.83 -10.65
CA GLU A 438 29.52 41.30 -10.51
C GLU A 438 29.61 42.03 -11.87
N HIS A 439 30.43 41.54 -12.81
CA HIS A 439 30.74 42.25 -14.05
C HIS A 439 29.94 41.75 -15.27
N HIS A 440 29.48 40.48 -15.25
CA HIS A 440 28.85 39.79 -16.37
C HIS A 440 27.70 38.87 -15.93
N PHE A 441 26.75 39.42 -15.17
CA PHE A 441 25.66 38.68 -14.53
C PHE A 441 24.89 37.74 -15.48
N ASP A 442 24.46 38.21 -16.66
CA ASP A 442 23.68 37.39 -17.61
C ASP A 442 24.45 36.16 -18.10
N ARG A 443 25.76 36.30 -18.34
CA ARG A 443 26.63 35.19 -18.77
C ARG A 443 26.85 34.20 -17.62
N TRP A 444 27.04 34.71 -16.41
CA TRP A 444 27.17 33.89 -15.20
C TRP A 444 25.89 33.09 -14.93
N LEU A 445 24.72 33.72 -15.08
CA LEU A 445 23.43 33.06 -14.89
C LEU A 445 23.18 31.95 -15.93
N GLN A 446 23.53 32.20 -17.20
CA GLN A 446 23.44 31.19 -18.25
C GLN A 446 24.35 29.98 -17.95
N LYS A 447 25.58 30.24 -17.50
CA LYS A 447 26.53 29.19 -17.10
C LYS A 447 26.01 28.38 -15.91
N LEU A 448 25.37 29.03 -14.93
CA LEU A 448 24.73 28.36 -13.79
C LEU A 448 23.57 27.45 -14.23
N ARG A 449 22.73 27.91 -15.17
CA ARG A 449 21.66 27.08 -15.79
C ARG A 449 22.25 25.88 -16.55
N ASP A 450 23.33 26.09 -17.31
CA ASP A 450 23.99 25.02 -18.06
C ASP A 450 24.62 23.98 -17.10
N ASP A 451 25.26 24.43 -16.03
CA ASP A 451 25.83 23.56 -14.99
C ASP A 451 24.74 22.72 -14.30
N TYR A 452 23.59 23.33 -13.95
CA TYR A 452 22.43 22.61 -13.42
C TYR A 452 21.89 21.56 -14.41
N ASN A 453 21.68 21.93 -15.68
CA ASN A 453 21.17 21.02 -16.70
C ASN A 453 22.13 19.85 -16.96
N ASN A 454 23.44 20.12 -16.96
CA ASN A 454 24.48 19.10 -17.12
C ASN A 454 24.53 18.14 -15.94
N ALA A 455 24.44 18.66 -14.70
CA ALA A 455 24.37 17.83 -13.49
C ALA A 455 23.13 16.92 -13.50
N LEU A 456 21.97 17.48 -13.88
CA LEU A 456 20.72 16.72 -13.99
C LEU A 456 20.79 15.65 -15.10
N ALA A 457 21.46 15.94 -16.22
CA ALA A 457 21.67 14.96 -17.29
C ALA A 457 22.58 13.81 -16.85
N ARG A 458 23.67 14.11 -16.13
CA ARG A 458 24.57 13.10 -15.55
C ARG A 458 23.85 12.20 -14.55
N GLN A 459 23.02 12.76 -13.68
CA GLN A 459 22.24 11.99 -12.71
C GLN A 459 21.27 11.02 -13.41
N LYS A 460 20.54 11.50 -14.43
CA LYS A 460 19.64 10.65 -15.23
C LYS A 460 20.38 9.55 -15.99
N GLU A 461 21.56 9.84 -16.52
CA GLU A 461 22.40 8.84 -17.19
C GLU A 461 22.89 7.77 -16.20
N LYS A 462 23.34 8.16 -15.00
CA LYS A 462 23.69 7.23 -13.92
C LYS A 462 22.51 6.36 -13.51
N GLU A 463 21.32 6.92 -13.28
CA GLU A 463 20.11 6.14 -12.94
C GLU A 463 19.76 5.13 -14.05
N ARG A 464 19.84 5.56 -15.32
CA ARG A 464 19.61 4.68 -16.47
C ARG A 464 20.63 3.54 -16.52
N MET A 465 21.90 3.85 -16.28
CA MET A 465 22.98 2.86 -16.22
C MET A 465 22.76 1.90 -15.04
N LYS A 466 22.36 2.39 -13.87
CA LYS A 466 22.04 1.59 -12.68
C LYS A 466 20.90 0.61 -12.96
N TYR A 467 19.82 1.07 -13.62
CA TYR A 467 18.73 0.21 -14.04
C TYR A 467 19.18 -0.83 -15.08
N ALA A 468 19.99 -0.42 -16.06
CA ALA A 468 20.55 -1.35 -17.04
C ALA A 468 21.47 -2.39 -16.37
N LEU A 469 22.27 -2.01 -15.39
CA LEU A 469 23.16 -2.91 -14.63
C LEU A 469 22.39 -3.92 -13.77
N ALA A 470 21.12 -3.63 -13.42
CA ALA A 470 20.24 -4.56 -12.71
C ALA A 470 19.69 -5.68 -13.61
N ASP A 471 19.57 -5.43 -14.92
CA ASP A 471 19.19 -6.44 -15.91
C ASP A 471 20.43 -7.22 -16.40
N ARG A 472 20.44 -8.53 -16.14
CA ARG A 472 21.49 -9.46 -16.53
C ARG A 472 21.75 -9.50 -18.04
N LYS A 473 20.74 -9.26 -18.85
CA LYS A 473 20.85 -9.31 -20.31
C LYS A 473 21.28 -7.99 -20.93
N SER A 474 21.42 -6.92 -20.15
CA SER A 474 21.83 -5.63 -20.71
C SER A 474 23.29 -5.65 -21.13
N ALA A 475 23.59 -4.94 -22.23
CA ALA A 475 24.97 -4.80 -22.71
C ALA A 475 25.89 -4.13 -21.67
N ALA A 476 25.34 -3.23 -20.84
CA ALA A 476 26.09 -2.56 -19.77
C ALA A 476 26.52 -3.55 -18.69
N ALA A 477 25.61 -4.43 -18.26
CA ALA A 477 25.90 -5.42 -17.23
C ALA A 477 26.85 -6.51 -17.75
N GLN A 478 26.70 -6.92 -19.02
CA GLN A 478 27.60 -7.84 -19.69
C GLN A 478 29.02 -7.26 -19.87
N ASN A 479 29.15 -6.00 -20.25
CA ASN A 479 30.46 -5.35 -20.39
C ASN A 479 31.14 -5.14 -19.02
N ARG A 480 30.39 -4.77 -17.98
CA ARG A 480 30.95 -4.67 -16.61
C ARG A 480 31.40 -6.02 -16.08
N MET A 481 30.62 -7.09 -16.32
CA MET A 481 31.03 -8.46 -15.99
C MET A 481 32.32 -8.87 -16.72
N ARG A 482 32.42 -8.61 -18.03
CA ARG A 482 33.65 -8.88 -18.79
C ARG A 482 34.84 -8.11 -18.22
N ASN A 483 34.68 -6.82 -17.94
CA ASN A 483 35.75 -6.02 -17.34
C ASN A 483 36.17 -6.54 -15.95
N ILE A 484 35.23 -6.99 -15.12
CA ILE A 484 35.54 -7.61 -13.82
C ILE A 484 36.28 -8.94 -14.00
N ALA A 485 35.87 -9.76 -14.97
CA ALA A 485 36.55 -11.01 -15.31
C ALA A 485 37.98 -10.76 -15.83
N ASP A 486 38.15 -9.74 -16.70
CA ASP A 486 39.44 -9.33 -17.26
C ASP A 486 40.39 -8.80 -16.17
N LEU A 487 39.89 -7.95 -15.26
CA LEU A 487 40.64 -7.45 -14.10
C LEU A 487 41.05 -8.58 -13.13
N ALA A 488 40.15 -9.55 -12.91
CA ALA A 488 40.45 -10.73 -12.11
C ALA A 488 41.51 -11.64 -12.77
N HIS A 489 41.56 -11.66 -14.10
CA HIS A 489 42.62 -12.33 -14.87
C HIS A 489 43.97 -11.58 -14.80
N GLU A 490 43.97 -10.25 -14.89
CA GLU A 490 45.18 -9.42 -14.78
C GLU A 490 45.85 -9.53 -13.39
N GLY A 491 45.06 -9.57 -12.31
CA GLY A 491 45.58 -9.75 -10.95
C GLY A 491 46.28 -11.11 -10.72
N LYS A 492 45.87 -12.16 -11.44
CA LYS A 492 46.54 -13.47 -11.39
C LYS A 492 47.87 -13.47 -12.14
N THR A 493 48.02 -12.66 -13.19
CA THR A 493 49.28 -12.55 -13.93
C THR A 493 50.38 -11.80 -13.19
N GLU A 494 50.06 -10.81 -12.36
CA GLU A 494 51.08 -10.13 -11.54
C GLU A 494 51.56 -11.00 -10.36
N ALA A 495 50.67 -11.78 -9.74
CA ALA A 495 51.03 -12.68 -8.64
C ALA A 495 51.93 -13.87 -9.07
N ALA A 496 51.89 -14.24 -10.36
CA ALA A 496 52.75 -15.29 -10.91
C ALA A 496 54.23 -14.85 -11.10
N SER A 497 54.53 -13.55 -11.01
CA SER A 497 55.89 -13.00 -11.19
C SER A 497 56.76 -12.97 -9.92
N LYS A 498 56.20 -13.28 -8.74
CA LYS A 498 56.96 -13.42 -7.48
C LYS A 498 56.87 -14.84 -6.96
N GLY A 499 57.76 -15.69 -7.47
CA GLY A 499 57.92 -17.06 -7.00
C GLY A 499 58.29 -17.13 -5.52
N LEU A 500 57.45 -17.82 -4.73
CA LEU A 500 57.87 -18.56 -3.54
C LEU A 500 57.14 -19.91 -3.54
N LYS A 501 57.91 -20.96 -3.81
CA LYS A 501 57.53 -22.37 -3.76
C LYS A 501 57.06 -22.74 -2.35
N ARG A 502 55.87 -23.35 -2.23
CA ARG A 502 55.60 -24.39 -1.22
C ARG A 502 54.45 -25.31 -1.65
N GLY A 503 54.83 -26.52 -2.09
CA GLY A 503 54.17 -27.82 -1.92
C GLY A 503 52.68 -27.99 -2.28
N ARG A 504 52.37 -28.79 -3.31
CA ARG A 504 52.07 -30.24 -3.22
C ARG A 504 51.45 -30.70 -4.55
N LYS A 505 52.07 -31.71 -5.17
CA LYS A 505 51.57 -32.39 -6.37
C LYS A 505 50.17 -32.97 -6.12
N LYS A 506 49.18 -32.53 -6.90
CA LYS A 506 48.12 -33.40 -7.40
C LYS A 506 47.95 -33.10 -8.89
N LYS A 507 47.93 -34.18 -9.66
CA LYS A 507 47.97 -34.22 -11.12
C LYS A 507 46.52 -34.35 -11.56
N GLU A 508 45.94 -33.27 -12.04
CA GLU A 508 44.67 -33.24 -12.78
C GLU A 508 44.86 -32.32 -13.99
N GLU A 509 44.14 -32.66 -15.05
CA GLU A 509 44.40 -32.31 -16.43
C GLU A 509 44.33 -30.81 -16.71
N LYS A 510 45.11 -30.39 -17.71
CA LYS A 510 44.94 -29.10 -18.38
C LYS A 510 43.58 -29.12 -19.08
N GLU A 511 42.55 -28.60 -18.43
CA GLU A 511 41.54 -27.80 -19.11
C GLU A 511 41.91 -26.34 -18.87
N VAL A 512 42.11 -25.61 -19.96
CA VAL A 512 42.03 -24.15 -19.93
C VAL A 512 40.55 -23.88 -19.74
N ASP A 513 40.11 -23.84 -18.47
CA ASP A 513 38.82 -23.29 -18.15
C ASP A 513 38.96 -21.78 -18.38
N ASP A 514 38.59 -21.35 -19.59
CA ASP A 514 38.15 -19.97 -19.81
C ASP A 514 37.01 -19.78 -18.81
N ASP A 515 37.33 -19.24 -17.63
CA ASP A 515 36.37 -18.99 -16.56
C ASP A 515 35.25 -18.13 -17.15
N ARG A 516 34.10 -18.77 -17.39
CA ARG A 516 32.90 -18.13 -17.92
C ARG A 516 32.17 -17.37 -16.82
N PHE A 517 32.92 -16.54 -16.09
CA PHE A 517 32.44 -15.67 -15.04
C PHE A 517 31.26 -14.84 -15.57
N GLY A 518 30.04 -15.14 -15.09
CA GLY A 518 28.79 -14.49 -15.53
C GLY A 518 27.76 -15.40 -16.20
N GLU A 519 28.08 -16.68 -16.49
CA GLU A 519 27.10 -17.64 -17.03
C GLU A 519 26.22 -18.31 -15.96
N ASN A 520 26.66 -18.35 -14.70
CA ASN A 520 25.94 -19.00 -13.61
C ASN A 520 25.32 -17.99 -12.62
N ASP A 521 24.21 -18.38 -11.97
CA ASP A 521 23.50 -17.54 -10.99
C ASP A 521 24.34 -17.21 -9.74
N SER A 522 25.37 -18.02 -9.45
CA SER A 522 26.34 -17.78 -8.38
C SER A 522 27.17 -16.52 -8.60
N ASP A 523 27.61 -16.29 -9.84
CA ASP A 523 28.47 -15.15 -10.20
C ASP A 523 27.66 -13.86 -10.20
N TRP A 524 26.36 -13.97 -10.52
CA TRP A 524 25.41 -12.87 -10.47
C TRP A 524 25.14 -12.37 -9.06
N LYS A 525 25.22 -13.27 -8.06
CA LYS A 525 25.11 -12.92 -6.65
C LYS A 525 26.36 -12.17 -6.16
N ILE A 526 27.55 -12.66 -6.54
CA ILE A 526 28.83 -11.98 -6.25
C ILE A 526 28.87 -10.61 -6.93
N TYR A 527 28.38 -10.48 -8.16
CA TYR A 527 28.26 -9.21 -8.88
C TYR A 527 27.37 -8.17 -8.16
N LYS A 528 26.28 -8.61 -7.51
CA LYS A 528 25.43 -7.73 -6.68
C LYS A 528 26.10 -7.32 -5.37
N ASP A 529 26.94 -8.19 -4.81
CA ASP A 529 27.64 -7.97 -3.55
C ASP A 529 28.91 -7.09 -3.72
N ILE A 530 29.48 -6.98 -4.93
CA ILE A 530 30.52 -5.98 -5.30
C ILE A 530 29.86 -4.60 -5.48
N LYS A 531 29.14 -4.14 -4.46
CA LYS A 531 28.67 -2.77 -4.36
C LYS A 531 29.78 -1.99 -3.65
N ASN A 532 30.41 -1.05 -4.36
CA ASN A 532 31.49 -0.23 -3.82
C ASN A 532 30.92 0.68 -2.74
N GLU A 533 31.52 0.73 -1.55
CA GLU A 533 31.23 1.77 -0.53
C GLU A 533 31.47 3.19 -1.09
N ASN A 534 32.43 3.34 -2.02
CA ASN A 534 32.66 4.60 -2.74
C ASN A 534 31.48 5.05 -3.62
N ASP A 535 30.67 4.12 -4.16
CA ASP A 535 29.57 4.50 -5.05
C ASP A 535 28.43 5.22 -4.28
N SER A 536 28.30 5.00 -2.96
CA SER A 536 27.32 5.72 -2.14
C SER A 536 27.78 7.12 -1.74
N GLU A 537 29.06 7.30 -1.41
CA GLU A 537 29.60 8.63 -1.06
C GLU A 537 29.55 9.56 -2.29
N ASP A 538 29.93 9.05 -3.47
CA ASP A 538 29.85 9.80 -4.73
C ASP A 538 28.39 10.17 -5.12
N GLU A 539 27.40 9.31 -4.78
CA GLU A 539 25.97 9.59 -5.03
C GLU A 539 25.44 10.70 -4.10
N GLU A 540 25.88 10.74 -2.83
CA GLU A 540 25.51 11.77 -1.86
C GLU A 540 26.11 13.14 -2.19
N ASP A 541 27.40 13.18 -2.55
CA ASP A 541 28.09 14.42 -2.93
C ASP A 541 27.48 15.07 -4.19
N GLU A 542 27.09 14.27 -5.19
CA GLU A 542 26.40 14.75 -6.39
C GLU A 542 25.00 15.31 -6.09
N ALA A 543 24.28 14.71 -5.13
CA ALA A 543 22.99 15.22 -4.69
C ALA A 543 23.12 16.57 -3.99
N LEU A 544 24.10 16.71 -3.09
CA LEU A 544 24.42 17.98 -2.43
C LEU A 544 24.82 19.07 -3.44
N GLN A 545 25.60 18.71 -4.46
CA GLN A 545 25.98 19.64 -5.53
C GLN A 545 24.75 20.15 -6.31
N LEU A 546 23.79 19.28 -6.61
CA LEU A 546 22.55 19.67 -7.27
C LEU A 546 21.70 20.60 -6.40
N ASP A 547 21.57 20.29 -5.11
CA ASP A 547 20.80 21.11 -4.17
C ASP A 547 21.44 22.51 -4.01
N GLU A 548 22.78 22.60 -4.00
CA GLU A 548 23.50 23.88 -4.00
C GLU A 548 23.24 24.70 -5.28
N LEU A 549 23.27 24.06 -6.46
CA LEU A 549 22.96 24.71 -7.73
C LEU A 549 21.52 25.24 -7.78
N GLU A 550 20.56 24.47 -7.25
CA GLU A 550 19.16 24.89 -7.16
C GLU A 550 18.98 26.08 -6.21
N ALA A 551 19.64 26.07 -5.05
CA ALA A 551 19.61 27.19 -4.11
C ALA A 551 20.17 28.48 -4.73
N ARG A 552 21.28 28.37 -5.47
CA ARG A 552 21.87 29.51 -6.18
C ARG A 552 20.97 30.03 -7.29
N LEU A 553 20.29 29.15 -8.04
CA LEU A 553 19.33 29.57 -9.06
C LEU A 553 18.12 30.27 -8.44
N LEU A 554 17.55 29.73 -7.35
CA LEU A 554 16.40 30.34 -6.66
C LEU A 554 16.70 31.74 -6.11
N GLU A 555 17.92 31.99 -5.65
CA GLU A 555 18.31 33.30 -5.12
C GLU A 555 18.56 34.34 -6.24
N ASN A 556 19.10 33.90 -7.39
CA ASN A 556 19.67 34.82 -8.38
C ASN A 556 18.90 34.88 -9.72
N ASP A 557 18.03 33.92 -10.01
CA ASP A 557 17.28 33.84 -11.26
C ASP A 557 15.78 34.08 -11.02
N VAL A 558 15.25 35.18 -11.58
CA VAL A 558 13.84 35.55 -11.43
C VAL A 558 12.90 34.56 -12.14
N ASP A 559 13.36 33.91 -13.22
CA ASP A 559 12.56 32.93 -13.96
C ASP A 559 12.60 31.54 -13.30
N PHE A 560 13.61 31.26 -12.45
CA PHE A 560 13.75 29.98 -11.76
C PHE A 560 13.00 29.98 -10.44
N THR A 561 11.73 29.56 -10.50
CA THR A 561 10.88 29.40 -9.31
C THR A 561 11.08 28.05 -8.60
N ALA A 562 10.54 27.92 -7.38
CA ALA A 562 10.54 26.68 -6.60
C ALA A 562 9.92 25.47 -7.33
N GLU A 563 9.09 25.69 -8.35
CA GLU A 563 8.51 24.62 -9.17
C GLU A 563 9.53 23.97 -10.12
N HIS A 564 10.62 24.67 -10.43
CA HIS A 564 11.66 24.20 -11.35
C HIS A 564 12.69 23.28 -10.69
N THR A 565 12.69 23.18 -9.36
CA THR A 565 13.59 22.28 -8.62
C THR A 565 13.31 20.82 -8.98
N ARG A 566 14.32 19.98 -8.84
CA ARG A 566 14.27 18.54 -9.14
C ARG A 566 13.21 17.86 -8.29
N LEU A 567 13.16 18.19 -6.99
CA LEU A 567 12.18 17.66 -6.05
C LEU A 567 10.76 18.07 -6.44
N SER A 568 10.51 19.35 -6.76
CA SER A 568 9.20 19.82 -7.19
C SER A 568 8.75 19.17 -8.50
N LYS A 569 9.65 18.99 -9.48
CA LYS A 569 9.36 18.28 -10.72
C LYS A 569 9.00 16.81 -10.46
N LEU A 570 9.72 16.14 -9.56
CA LEU A 570 9.46 14.75 -9.20
C LEU A 570 8.12 14.62 -8.45
N LYS A 571 7.81 15.57 -7.55
CA LYS A 571 6.52 15.69 -6.88
C LYS A 571 5.39 15.92 -7.88
N ALA A 572 5.59 16.80 -8.86
CA ALA A 572 4.63 17.05 -9.93
C ALA A 572 4.38 15.81 -10.81
N GLN A 573 5.43 15.03 -11.12
CA GLN A 573 5.29 13.76 -11.85
C GLN A 573 4.52 12.70 -11.07
N ARG A 574 4.70 12.64 -9.75
CA ARG A 574 4.01 11.68 -8.87
C ARG A 574 2.66 12.17 -8.37
N ARG A 575 2.32 13.44 -8.60
CA ARG A 575 1.11 14.09 -8.08
C ARG A 575 -0.17 13.29 -8.35
N LEU A 576 -0.33 12.75 -9.56
CA LEU A 576 -1.51 11.96 -9.91
C LEU A 576 -1.58 10.67 -9.08
N LEU A 577 -0.47 9.94 -8.96
CA LEU A 577 -0.39 8.71 -8.16
C LEU A 577 -0.58 9.01 -6.67
N ASN A 578 0.08 10.05 -6.15
CA ASN A 578 -0.08 10.45 -4.76
C ASN A 578 -1.54 10.86 -4.47
N THR A 579 -2.18 11.56 -5.41
CA THR A 579 -3.61 11.88 -5.30
C THR A 579 -4.48 10.63 -5.37
N PHE A 580 -4.13 9.68 -6.24
CA PHE A 580 -4.85 8.42 -6.37
C PHE A 580 -4.82 7.58 -5.08
N TYR A 581 -3.66 7.49 -4.41
CA TYR A 581 -3.47 6.69 -3.21
C TYR A 581 -3.83 7.41 -1.91
N TYR A 582 -3.53 8.70 -1.80
CA TYR A 582 -3.55 9.49 -0.56
C TYR A 582 -4.42 10.76 -0.63
N GLY A 583 -5.11 11.01 -1.76
CA GLY A 583 -5.94 12.22 -1.93
C GLY A 583 -5.15 13.54 -1.97
N GLY A 584 -3.82 13.48 -2.10
CA GLY A 584 -2.96 14.65 -2.15
C GLY A 584 -1.48 14.30 -2.16
N GLU A 585 -0.78 14.72 -1.12
CA GLU A 585 0.66 14.49 -0.95
C GLU A 585 0.92 13.14 -0.27
N ASP A 586 2.10 12.57 -0.51
CA ASP A 586 2.50 11.30 0.09
C ASP A 586 2.97 11.54 1.53
N PRO A 587 2.31 10.96 2.56
CA PRO A 587 2.64 11.23 3.95
C PRO A 587 4.01 10.71 4.40
N TYR A 588 4.64 9.87 3.58
CA TYR A 588 5.97 9.31 3.84
C TYR A 588 7.04 9.92 2.93
N GLU A 589 6.73 11.02 2.24
CA GLU A 589 7.64 11.62 1.25
C GLU A 589 8.97 12.08 1.86
N ASP A 590 8.93 12.71 3.03
CA ASP A 590 10.10 13.28 3.72
C ASP A 590 10.95 12.21 4.44
N ASP A 591 10.36 11.04 4.76
CA ASP A 591 10.98 9.99 5.58
C ASP A 591 11.63 8.87 4.74
N ARG A 592 11.66 9.01 3.40
CA ARG A 592 12.11 7.99 2.42
C ARG A 592 13.61 7.62 2.48
N GLY A 593 14.33 7.93 3.55
CA GLY A 593 15.75 7.62 3.77
C GLY A 593 16.13 7.17 5.18
N ASP A 594 15.22 7.20 6.16
CA ASP A 594 15.56 6.98 7.56
C ASP A 594 14.74 5.83 8.17
N ALA A 595 15.27 4.61 8.10
CA ALA A 595 14.56 3.38 8.47
C ALA A 595 14.26 3.25 9.98
N ASP A 596 14.74 4.17 10.82
CA ASP A 596 14.65 4.11 12.29
C ASP A 596 13.66 5.13 12.89
N GLN A 597 12.90 5.87 12.05
CA GLN A 597 11.91 6.84 12.54
C GLN A 597 10.57 6.19 12.88
N THR A 598 10.06 6.49 14.07
CA THR A 598 8.70 6.13 14.51
C THR A 598 7.66 6.97 13.78
N GLU A 599 6.67 6.32 13.15
CA GLU A 599 5.55 6.97 12.48
C GLU A 599 4.83 8.00 13.39
N THR A 600 4.56 9.18 12.85
CA THR A 600 3.77 10.22 13.50
C THR A 600 2.31 9.78 13.68
N PRO A 601 1.57 10.32 14.68
CA PRO A 601 0.15 10.03 14.84
C PRO A 601 -0.68 10.32 13.58
N GLU A 602 -0.33 11.35 12.82
CA GLU A 602 -0.96 11.70 11.54
C GLU A 602 -0.69 10.65 10.46
N GLN A 603 0.54 10.12 10.35
CA GLN A 603 0.89 9.04 9.42
C GLN A 603 0.13 7.75 9.76
N VAL A 604 0.07 7.38 11.04
CA VAL A 604 -0.70 6.20 11.47
C VAL A 604 -2.18 6.37 11.16
N LYS A 605 -2.75 7.55 11.37
CA LYS A 605 -4.14 7.83 11.01
C LYS A 605 -4.38 7.66 9.51
N GLN A 606 -3.48 8.22 8.68
CA GLN A 606 -3.57 8.17 7.21
C GLN A 606 -3.36 6.76 6.65
N SER A 607 -2.49 5.94 7.26
CA SER A 607 -2.30 4.55 6.84
C SER A 607 -3.55 3.68 7.04
N HIS A 608 -4.49 4.14 7.87
CA HIS A 608 -5.82 3.53 8.09
C HIS A 608 -6.94 4.21 7.30
N GLN A 609 -6.62 4.99 6.26
CA GLN A 609 -7.59 5.60 5.36
C GLN A 609 -7.65 4.88 4.01
N LEU A 610 -8.86 4.69 3.49
CA LEU A 610 -9.08 4.28 2.11
C LEU A 610 -9.52 5.50 1.30
N HIS A 611 -8.74 5.87 0.29
CA HIS A 611 -9.12 6.88 -0.69
C HIS A 611 -9.85 6.20 -1.85
N LEU A 612 -11.13 6.51 -2.00
CA LEU A 612 -12.00 5.97 -3.02
C LEU A 612 -12.32 7.08 -4.02
N ASN A 613 -11.81 6.94 -5.23
CA ASN A 613 -12.00 7.91 -6.30
C ASN A 613 -12.62 7.24 -7.52
N ILE A 614 -11.82 6.60 -8.37
CA ILE A 614 -12.26 5.91 -9.59
C ILE A 614 -13.15 4.72 -9.26
N GLU A 615 -12.87 4.00 -8.18
CA GLU A 615 -13.55 2.77 -7.79
C GLU A 615 -15.06 3.00 -7.57
N ARG A 616 -15.42 4.17 -7.04
CA ARG A 616 -16.80 4.59 -6.76
C ARG A 616 -17.68 4.61 -8.00
N TYR A 617 -17.10 4.93 -9.15
CA TYR A 617 -17.77 5.03 -10.45
C TYR A 617 -17.56 3.78 -11.30
N ARG A 618 -16.36 3.20 -11.25
CA ARG A 618 -15.94 2.08 -12.09
C ARG A 618 -16.65 0.78 -11.74
N VAL A 619 -16.82 0.49 -10.45
CA VAL A 619 -17.49 -0.73 -9.97
C VAL A 619 -18.96 -0.79 -10.43
N PRO A 620 -19.80 0.24 -10.20
CA PRO A 620 -21.19 0.21 -10.66
C PRO A 620 -21.32 0.28 -12.19
N GLU A 621 -20.39 0.92 -12.89
CA GLU A 621 -20.41 1.01 -14.38
C GLU A 621 -20.36 -0.36 -15.07
N VAL A 622 -19.83 -1.41 -14.42
CA VAL A 622 -19.79 -2.77 -14.98
C VAL A 622 -21.18 -3.27 -15.41
N LEU A 623 -22.26 -2.82 -14.77
CA LEU A 623 -23.61 -3.18 -15.18
C LEU A 623 -23.96 -2.66 -16.60
N PHE A 624 -23.35 -1.54 -17.01
CA PHE A 624 -23.51 -0.94 -18.34
C PHE A 624 -22.41 -1.40 -19.30
N GLN A 625 -21.18 -1.60 -18.79
CA GLN A 625 -20.01 -2.04 -19.55
C GLN A 625 -19.36 -3.27 -18.88
N PRO A 626 -19.90 -4.49 -19.10
CA PRO A 626 -19.39 -5.70 -18.43
C PRO A 626 -17.92 -6.03 -18.73
N SER A 627 -17.39 -5.55 -19.85
CA SER A 627 -15.98 -5.69 -20.23
C SER A 627 -15.00 -5.10 -19.21
N ILE A 628 -15.41 -4.13 -18.39
CA ILE A 628 -14.58 -3.56 -17.31
C ILE A 628 -14.15 -4.65 -16.31
N ALA A 629 -15.01 -5.63 -16.07
CA ALA A 629 -14.74 -6.78 -15.20
C ALA A 629 -14.31 -8.04 -16.00
N GLY A 630 -14.04 -7.91 -17.30
CA GLY A 630 -13.71 -9.04 -18.18
C GLY A 630 -14.87 -10.00 -18.44
N SER A 631 -16.12 -9.52 -18.32
CA SER A 631 -17.32 -10.31 -18.57
C SER A 631 -17.80 -10.14 -20.02
N ASP A 632 -17.99 -11.25 -20.74
CA ASP A 632 -18.51 -11.28 -22.12
C ASP A 632 -20.05 -11.19 -22.20
N LYS A 633 -20.71 -10.85 -21.09
CA LYS A 633 -22.17 -10.71 -21.02
C LYS A 633 -22.63 -9.35 -21.55
N ALA A 634 -23.90 -9.29 -21.97
CA ALA A 634 -24.56 -8.05 -22.38
C ALA A 634 -24.71 -7.06 -21.20
N GLY A 635 -24.54 -5.76 -21.50
CA GLY A 635 -24.83 -4.69 -20.55
C GLY A 635 -26.33 -4.40 -20.42
N LEU A 636 -26.73 -3.63 -19.41
CA LEU A 636 -28.13 -3.32 -19.12
C LEU A 636 -28.87 -2.69 -20.32
N VAL A 637 -28.23 -1.78 -21.06
CA VAL A 637 -28.84 -1.12 -22.23
C VAL A 637 -29.17 -2.14 -23.33
N GLU A 638 -28.26 -3.07 -23.57
CA GLU A 638 -28.45 -4.14 -24.54
C GLU A 638 -29.57 -5.09 -24.11
N MET A 639 -29.62 -5.44 -22.82
CA MET A 639 -30.71 -6.24 -22.25
C MET A 639 -32.07 -5.57 -22.48
N VAL A 640 -32.20 -4.29 -22.13
CA VAL A 640 -33.44 -3.52 -22.33
C VAL A 640 -33.82 -3.48 -23.80
N ASN A 641 -32.88 -3.16 -24.70
CA ASN A 641 -33.13 -3.15 -26.14
C ASN A 641 -33.61 -4.52 -26.65
N HIS A 642 -33.00 -5.61 -26.18
CA HIS A 642 -33.38 -6.96 -26.54
C HIS A 642 -34.80 -7.31 -26.05
N VAL A 643 -35.15 -6.95 -24.82
CA VAL A 643 -36.52 -7.13 -24.28
C VAL A 643 -37.51 -6.37 -25.17
N LEU A 644 -37.26 -5.08 -25.42
CA LEU A 644 -38.16 -4.23 -26.19
C LEU A 644 -38.39 -4.75 -27.60
N LYS A 645 -37.39 -5.36 -28.27
CA LYS A 645 -37.56 -5.95 -29.62
C LYS A 645 -38.70 -6.97 -29.72
N SER A 646 -39.08 -7.61 -28.62
CA SER A 646 -40.16 -8.61 -28.59
C SER A 646 -41.57 -8.01 -28.62
N PHE A 647 -41.69 -6.67 -28.52
CA PHE A 647 -42.97 -5.97 -28.39
C PHE A 647 -43.28 -5.07 -29.59
N SER A 648 -44.57 -4.84 -29.83
CA SER A 648 -45.06 -3.88 -30.83
C SER A 648 -44.71 -2.44 -30.45
N PHE A 649 -44.87 -1.50 -31.40
CA PHE A 649 -44.61 -0.09 -31.13
C PHE A 649 -45.48 0.49 -30.01
N GLN A 650 -46.77 0.10 -29.96
CA GLN A 650 -47.70 0.56 -28.94
C GLN A 650 -47.32 0.04 -27.55
N GLU A 651 -47.01 -1.26 -27.45
CA GLU A 651 -46.56 -1.87 -26.18
C GLU A 651 -45.24 -1.29 -25.71
N LYS A 652 -44.26 -1.07 -26.61
CA LYS A 652 -43.01 -0.38 -26.27
C LYS A 652 -43.28 0.99 -25.63
N SER A 653 -44.20 1.77 -26.19
CA SER A 653 -44.53 3.08 -25.63
C SER A 653 -45.18 2.99 -24.25
N ARG A 654 -45.98 1.94 -23.97
CA ARG A 654 -46.56 1.67 -22.64
C ARG A 654 -45.47 1.27 -21.64
N LEU A 655 -44.59 0.35 -22.02
CA LEU A 655 -43.46 -0.13 -21.21
C LEU A 655 -42.48 0.99 -20.86
N LEU A 656 -42.09 1.82 -21.84
CA LEU A 656 -41.16 2.94 -21.66
C LEU A 656 -41.78 4.11 -20.87
N GLY A 657 -43.12 4.19 -20.86
CA GLY A 657 -43.86 5.20 -20.11
C GLY A 657 -43.61 5.14 -18.61
N ASN A 658 -43.25 3.96 -18.07
CA ASN A 658 -42.91 3.75 -16.66
C ASN A 658 -41.77 2.71 -16.53
N ILE A 659 -40.52 3.16 -16.49
CA ILE A 659 -39.38 2.31 -16.16
C ILE A 659 -39.12 2.38 -14.66
N HIS A 660 -39.40 1.30 -13.93
CA HIS A 660 -39.26 1.24 -12.47
C HIS A 660 -37.97 0.55 -12.08
N LEU A 661 -37.15 1.22 -11.26
CA LEU A 661 -35.90 0.66 -10.74
C LEU A 661 -36.13 0.12 -9.33
N THR A 662 -35.71 -1.11 -9.09
CA THR A 662 -35.88 -1.79 -7.80
C THR A 662 -34.70 -2.68 -7.45
N GLY A 663 -34.67 -3.19 -6.22
CA GLY A 663 -33.57 -3.97 -5.66
C GLY A 663 -32.59 -3.10 -4.88
N GLY A 664 -31.76 -3.74 -4.05
CA GLY A 664 -30.86 -3.00 -3.17
C GLY A 664 -29.76 -2.24 -3.90
N PHE A 665 -29.31 -2.75 -5.04
CA PHE A 665 -28.27 -2.11 -5.84
C PHE A 665 -28.81 -0.89 -6.62
N ALA A 666 -30.12 -0.73 -6.74
CA ALA A 666 -30.76 0.47 -7.32
C ALA A 666 -30.67 1.69 -6.39
N GLY A 667 -30.31 1.47 -5.12
CA GLY A 667 -30.07 2.52 -4.12
C GLY A 667 -28.80 3.34 -4.36
N ILE A 668 -27.88 2.89 -5.23
CA ILE A 668 -26.65 3.62 -5.54
C ILE A 668 -26.99 5.00 -6.12
N SER A 669 -26.21 6.01 -5.71
CA SER A 669 -26.43 7.38 -6.12
C SER A 669 -26.37 7.55 -7.64
N ASN A 670 -27.22 8.44 -8.17
CA ASN A 670 -27.31 8.77 -9.60
C ASN A 670 -27.71 7.61 -10.57
N PHE A 671 -28.16 6.45 -10.06
CA PHE A 671 -28.51 5.31 -10.91
C PHE A 671 -29.69 5.59 -11.87
N ASP A 672 -30.72 6.27 -11.40
CA ASP A 672 -31.88 6.71 -12.19
C ASP A 672 -31.49 7.58 -13.39
N ASN A 673 -30.68 8.61 -13.15
CA ASN A 673 -30.17 9.49 -14.21
C ASN A 673 -29.26 8.72 -15.17
N LYS A 674 -28.42 7.81 -14.67
CA LYS A 674 -27.57 6.95 -15.51
C LYS A 674 -28.43 6.08 -16.43
N VAL A 675 -29.45 5.39 -15.90
CA VAL A 675 -30.37 4.57 -16.68
C VAL A 675 -31.09 5.44 -17.71
N TYR A 676 -31.61 6.59 -17.31
CA TYR A 676 -32.28 7.52 -18.21
C TYR A 676 -31.38 7.94 -19.38
N ASN A 677 -30.17 8.44 -19.09
CA ASN A 677 -29.23 8.91 -20.10
C ASN A 677 -28.73 7.76 -21.01
N SER A 678 -28.57 6.56 -20.46
CA SER A 678 -28.07 5.40 -21.21
C SER A 678 -29.14 4.79 -22.13
N LEU A 679 -30.42 4.84 -21.75
CA LEU A 679 -31.52 4.33 -22.55
C LEU A 679 -32.06 5.36 -23.55
N LYS A 680 -31.93 6.66 -23.28
CA LYS A 680 -32.41 7.73 -24.17
C LYS A 680 -32.02 7.57 -25.65
N PRO A 681 -30.79 7.16 -26.02
CA PRO A 681 -30.40 6.97 -27.42
C PRO A 681 -31.12 5.83 -28.14
N ILE A 682 -31.65 4.83 -27.41
CA ILE A 682 -32.34 3.68 -28.00
C ILE A 682 -33.87 3.80 -27.96
N VAL A 683 -34.39 4.84 -27.30
CA VAL A 683 -35.82 5.12 -27.19
C VAL A 683 -36.31 5.85 -28.46
N PRO A 684 -37.42 5.43 -29.09
CA PRO A 684 -37.97 6.14 -30.24
C PRO A 684 -38.33 7.60 -29.90
N VAL A 685 -38.04 8.51 -30.84
CA VAL A 685 -38.34 9.94 -30.68
C VAL A 685 -39.84 10.14 -30.48
N GLY A 686 -40.22 10.87 -29.43
CA GLY A 686 -41.61 11.18 -29.10
C GLY A 686 -42.32 10.14 -28.23
N SER A 687 -41.69 9.01 -27.88
CA SER A 687 -42.23 8.08 -26.88
C SER A 687 -42.20 8.70 -25.48
N ALA A 688 -43.24 8.43 -24.68
CA ALA A 688 -43.20 8.69 -23.25
C ALA A 688 -42.06 7.86 -22.63
N PHE A 689 -41.11 8.54 -21.98
CA PHE A 689 -39.90 7.93 -21.43
C PHE A 689 -39.65 8.47 -20.03
N LYS A 690 -39.90 7.64 -19.03
CA LYS A 690 -39.82 8.01 -17.62
C LYS A 690 -39.12 6.91 -16.84
N VAL A 691 -38.09 7.29 -16.09
CA VAL A 691 -37.38 6.40 -15.16
C VAL A 691 -37.72 6.83 -13.74
N THR A 692 -38.13 5.89 -12.91
CA THR A 692 -38.60 6.13 -11.54
C THR A 692 -37.97 5.16 -10.57
N ARG A 693 -37.64 5.64 -9.38
CA ARG A 693 -37.27 4.83 -8.21
C ARG A 693 -37.84 5.47 -6.97
N THR A 694 -38.11 4.66 -5.94
CA THR A 694 -38.44 5.19 -4.61
C THR A 694 -37.18 5.66 -3.90
N PRO A 695 -37.29 6.46 -2.82
CA PRO A 695 -36.13 6.86 -2.03
C PRO A 695 -35.38 5.69 -1.39
N ASP A 696 -36.07 4.61 -1.03
CA ASP A 696 -35.45 3.39 -0.49
C ASP A 696 -36.01 2.13 -1.17
N PRO A 697 -35.45 1.75 -2.34
CA PRO A 697 -35.95 0.62 -3.13
C PRO A 697 -35.70 -0.74 -2.45
N ARG A 698 -34.89 -0.80 -1.39
CA ARG A 698 -34.55 -2.04 -0.67
C ARG A 698 -35.76 -2.70 -0.02
N PHE A 699 -36.76 -1.91 0.38
CA PHE A 699 -37.92 -2.39 1.14
C PHE A 699 -39.20 -2.48 0.31
N ASP A 700 -39.17 -2.05 -0.95
CA ASP A 700 -40.38 -1.96 -1.76
C ASP A 700 -40.99 -3.33 -2.08
N ALA A 701 -40.16 -4.36 -2.27
CA ALA A 701 -40.64 -5.72 -2.46
C ALA A 701 -41.47 -6.18 -1.25
N TRP A 702 -40.91 -6.03 -0.05
CA TRP A 702 -41.60 -6.38 1.20
C TRP A 702 -42.90 -5.57 1.38
N ARG A 703 -42.87 -4.25 1.14
CA ARG A 703 -44.07 -3.39 1.21
C ARG A 703 -45.14 -3.80 0.20
N GLY A 704 -44.70 -4.14 -1.01
CA GLY A 704 -45.56 -4.64 -2.08
C GLY A 704 -46.24 -5.95 -1.71
N MET A 705 -45.51 -6.89 -1.12
CA MET A 705 -46.05 -8.15 -0.61
C MET A 705 -47.06 -7.91 0.53
N ALA A 706 -46.74 -7.03 1.48
CA ALA A 706 -47.63 -6.68 2.59
C ALA A 706 -48.93 -6.01 2.11
N LYS A 707 -48.84 -5.14 1.10
CA LYS A 707 -50.00 -4.56 0.42
C LYS A 707 -50.80 -5.63 -0.30
N TRP A 708 -50.16 -6.47 -1.10
CA TRP A 708 -50.80 -7.54 -1.88
C TRP A 708 -51.54 -8.54 -0.97
N ALA A 709 -50.93 -8.96 0.13
CA ALA A 709 -51.50 -9.90 1.10
C ALA A 709 -52.82 -9.41 1.74
N ARG A 710 -53.07 -8.09 1.74
CA ARG A 710 -54.26 -7.46 2.31
C ARG A 710 -55.32 -7.11 1.26
N THR A 711 -55.00 -7.18 -0.03
CA THR A 711 -55.92 -6.84 -1.12
C THR A 711 -56.73 -8.06 -1.59
N SER A 712 -57.84 -7.82 -2.30
CA SER A 712 -58.64 -8.86 -2.96
C SER A 712 -57.79 -9.73 -3.89
N ASP A 713 -56.79 -9.13 -4.54
CA ASP A 713 -55.84 -9.80 -5.43
C ASP A 713 -55.02 -10.89 -4.71
N GLY A 714 -54.81 -10.71 -3.40
CA GLY A 714 -54.16 -11.67 -2.53
C GLY A 714 -55.01 -12.91 -2.26
N VAL A 715 -56.35 -12.81 -2.32
CA VAL A 715 -57.27 -13.88 -1.91
C VAL A 715 -57.17 -15.10 -2.84
N GLU A 716 -56.92 -14.90 -4.12
CA GLU A 716 -56.83 -15.97 -5.13
C GLU A 716 -55.42 -16.59 -5.27
N GLY A 717 -54.38 -15.93 -4.75
CA GLY A 717 -52.99 -16.38 -4.92
C GLY A 717 -52.47 -17.35 -3.85
N TRP A 718 -53.31 -17.74 -2.88
CA TRP A 718 -52.92 -18.64 -1.80
C TRP A 718 -53.03 -20.11 -2.20
N VAL A 719 -52.04 -20.89 -1.80
CA VAL A 719 -52.13 -22.36 -1.77
C VAL A 719 -52.37 -22.79 -0.33
N THR A 720 -53.44 -23.55 -0.08
CA THR A 720 -53.76 -24.06 1.26
C THR A 720 -53.12 -25.42 1.52
N LYS A 721 -53.03 -25.80 2.80
CA LYS A 721 -52.55 -27.14 3.19
C LYS A 721 -53.40 -28.25 2.55
N GLU A 722 -54.72 -28.08 2.47
CA GLU A 722 -55.58 -29.07 1.81
C GLU A 722 -55.26 -29.20 0.31
N MET A 723 -55.03 -28.08 -0.38
CA MET A 723 -54.61 -28.11 -1.79
C MET A 723 -53.26 -28.81 -1.96
N TRP A 724 -52.32 -28.57 -1.05
CA TRP A 724 -51.02 -29.24 -1.05
C TRP A 724 -51.14 -30.75 -0.83
N ASP A 725 -51.99 -31.18 0.11
CA ASP A 725 -52.21 -32.60 0.42
C ASP A 725 -52.89 -33.35 -0.74
N GLU A 726 -53.79 -32.70 -1.46
CA GLU A 726 -54.50 -33.28 -2.61
C GLU A 726 -53.67 -33.28 -3.90
N GLU A 727 -52.97 -32.17 -4.17
CA GLU A 727 -52.35 -31.90 -5.46
C GLU A 727 -50.84 -32.16 -5.49
N GLY A 728 -50.20 -32.21 -4.32
CA GLY A 728 -48.77 -32.47 -4.16
C GLY A 728 -47.85 -31.36 -4.67
N PRO A 729 -46.53 -31.61 -4.65
CA PRO A 729 -45.51 -30.61 -4.97
C PRO A 729 -45.53 -30.09 -6.40
N ASP A 730 -45.92 -30.93 -7.36
CA ASP A 730 -45.82 -30.63 -8.79
C ASP A 730 -46.83 -29.56 -9.24
N ARG A 731 -47.92 -29.31 -8.49
CA ARG A 731 -48.97 -28.37 -8.90
C ARG A 731 -48.80 -26.95 -8.36
N LEU A 732 -47.87 -26.71 -7.43
CA LEU A 732 -47.48 -25.37 -7.01
C LEU A 732 -46.92 -24.52 -8.15
N GLU A 733 -46.37 -25.16 -9.18
CA GLU A 733 -45.98 -24.52 -10.45
C GLU A 733 -47.16 -23.82 -11.14
N ALA A 734 -48.38 -24.31 -10.96
CA ALA A 734 -49.55 -23.90 -11.72
C ALA A 734 -50.48 -22.89 -11.01
N ARG A 735 -50.25 -22.55 -9.73
CA ARG A 735 -51.21 -21.76 -8.92
C ARG A 735 -50.63 -20.66 -8.00
N GLY A 736 -49.31 -20.49 -7.91
CA GLY A 736 -48.72 -19.33 -7.20
C GLY A 736 -49.02 -17.99 -7.90
N ALA A 737 -48.43 -16.87 -7.44
CA ALA A 737 -48.55 -15.54 -8.08
C ALA A 737 -48.18 -15.49 -9.60
N TYR A 738 -47.77 -16.63 -10.14
CA TYR A 738 -47.67 -17.00 -11.55
C TYR A 738 -48.98 -17.08 -12.34
N ARG A 739 -50.17 -16.97 -11.73
CA ARG A 739 -51.45 -16.97 -12.47
C ARG A 739 -52.35 -15.75 -12.32
N HIS A 740 -52.07 -14.83 -11.39
CA HIS A 740 -53.03 -13.78 -11.04
C HIS A 740 -52.36 -12.42 -10.86
N ALA A 741 -52.85 -11.45 -11.65
CA ALA A 741 -52.57 -10.02 -11.68
C ALA A 741 -51.11 -9.52 -11.73
N LEU A 742 -50.10 -10.37 -11.49
CA LEU A 742 -48.68 -10.01 -11.55
C LEU A 742 -47.83 -10.92 -12.41
N THR A 743 -48.30 -12.11 -12.80
CA THR A 743 -47.80 -12.82 -13.98
C THR A 743 -48.79 -13.87 -14.45
N TRP A 744 -48.94 -13.95 -15.78
CA TRP A 744 -49.79 -14.81 -16.61
C TRP A 744 -51.28 -14.92 -16.27
#